data_AF-A0AA43XM60-F1
#
_entry.id   AF-A0AA43XM60-F1
#
_cell.length_a   1.000
_cell.length_b   1.000
_cell.length_c   1.000
_cell.angle_alpha   90.00
_cell.angle_beta   90.00
_cell.angle_gamma   90.00
#
_symmetry.space_group_name_H-M   'P 1'
#
loop_
_entity.id
_entity.type
_entity.pdbx_description
1 polymer ?
#
loop_
_entity_poly.entity_id
_entity_poly.type
_entity_poly.pdbx_seq_one_letter_code
_entity_poly.pdbx_strand_id
1 'polypeptide(L)'
;MKNAGIFFIVIIIFIILVPMNFDATAERDYSEIRVKISTGGSTLRITTKGDYYISEKPEIFIEPGNYTIKKTSNNKVHIKGNQVDEKISNSLTLIPRDEKYTLHLKGTDHGDIDYLGQMQFTSNQGSLQVINQVAFEKYLYGVVAYEMSNSFPLEALKAQAVTARGYAAKRMDGRGDYDLVDTTVHQVYKGYNPRYERAIRAVEETRGQVLQYQGKVIDTFYAASNGGQTEFPGSTWGGGAEKNREFPYLVQKEDPYDLRNPASLTETFYVPKKITEDYGIFDNQEIVRIDTGEGHSLNVRRGPGTTYSSMGQVSRDTTLPYISTEGSWYKIWYQSGEERKEGYVHRDYALKETTEEEKRYQYFSPVLQEMQRRAFEKLREQGMDIENKHDLKLVEITSLKNGKERYPGTGSRSYVTAEGKVLLQYDTPNTNGSGKGDLSEKKEVEIDLVLMRQSPRGTYLLGHPYFNGNLRMRSVEDAEDGYNFVNRRFGHGVGMSQRGAQQMAEEGKGHKEILAFYFDGAKILTLDTTGPTLPEPPEDENDEDNPPGKNFKIISDRYKIEEKTITKIPPKTSVENFFNEVTIKEGSLKLFNAKGEEKTSGSMATGDGVKVLNDDGEEVLTDYRVIILGDINGDGDITIIDLLRLQRYLLGLTDLEGSPLKASDVTRSGDVGILDLLRLQRHLLGMINLTQ
;
A
#
# COMPACT_ATOMS: atom_id res chain seq x y z
N MET A 1 -14.09 -19.95 80.84
CA MET A 1 -15.01 -18.93 80.27
C MET A 1 -14.39 -18.39 78.99
N LYS A 2 -15.16 -18.45 77.90
CA LYS A 2 -15.16 -17.54 76.74
C LYS A 2 -13.86 -17.37 75.91
N ASN A 3 -13.98 -17.87 74.67
CA ASN A 3 -13.66 -17.20 73.41
C ASN A 3 -12.23 -16.67 73.15
N ALA A 4 -11.54 -17.37 72.24
CA ALA A 4 -10.85 -16.86 71.03
C ALA A 4 -9.81 -17.95 70.67
N GLY A 5 -9.94 -18.75 69.61
CA GLY A 5 -10.25 -18.37 68.24
C GLY A 5 -8.98 -18.48 67.39
N ILE A 6 -8.40 -19.69 67.30
CA ILE A 6 -7.29 -19.99 66.37
C ILE A 6 -7.89 -20.80 65.22
N PHE A 7 -8.12 -20.12 64.11
CA PHE A 7 -8.55 -20.70 62.84
C PHE A 7 -7.30 -21.25 62.14
N PHE A 8 -7.22 -22.57 61.99
CA PHE A 8 -6.21 -23.24 61.19
C PHE A 8 -6.61 -23.11 59.71
N ILE A 9 -5.72 -22.50 58.90
CA ILE A 9 -5.89 -22.38 57.45
C ILE A 9 -5.73 -23.77 56.83
N VAL A 10 -6.82 -24.34 56.34
CA VAL A 10 -6.82 -25.47 55.40
C VAL A 10 -6.76 -24.87 54.00
N ILE A 11 -5.61 -25.00 53.33
CA ILE A 11 -5.45 -24.67 51.91
C ILE A 11 -6.22 -25.73 51.12
N ILE A 12 -7.45 -25.41 50.73
CA ILE A 12 -8.19 -26.13 49.71
C ILE A 12 -7.70 -25.59 48.36
N ILE A 13 -6.93 -26.41 47.66
CA ILE A 13 -6.59 -26.19 46.25
C ILE A 13 -7.88 -26.36 45.44
N PHE A 14 -8.54 -25.24 45.14
CA PHE A 14 -9.60 -25.18 44.14
C PHE A 14 -8.90 -25.13 42.77
N ILE A 15 -8.71 -26.29 42.13
CA ILE A 15 -8.48 -26.35 40.68
C ILE A 15 -9.79 -25.92 40.03
N ILE A 16 -9.91 -24.63 39.75
CA ILE A 16 -10.90 -24.13 38.80
C ILE A 16 -10.42 -24.64 37.44
N LEU A 17 -11.00 -25.76 37.00
CA LEU A 17 -11.01 -26.17 35.61
C LEU A 17 -11.80 -25.11 34.83
N VAL A 18 -11.15 -23.99 34.51
CA VAL A 18 -11.60 -23.13 33.41
C VAL A 18 -11.43 -23.99 32.17
N PRO A 19 -12.48 -24.29 31.40
CA PRO A 19 -12.28 -24.90 30.10
C PRO A 19 -11.46 -23.91 29.28
N MET A 20 -10.16 -24.20 29.13
CA MET A 20 -9.39 -23.66 28.02
C MET A 20 -10.04 -24.24 26.77
N ASN A 21 -11.02 -23.52 26.23
CA ASN A 21 -11.38 -23.64 24.83
C ASN A 21 -10.15 -23.18 24.05
N PHE A 22 -9.21 -24.10 23.83
CA PHE A 22 -8.39 -24.03 22.64
C PHE A 22 -9.36 -24.26 21.50
N ASP A 23 -9.85 -23.18 20.90
CA ASP A 23 -10.30 -23.26 19.52
C ASP A 23 -9.10 -23.77 18.73
N ALA A 24 -9.11 -25.07 18.44
CA ALA A 24 -8.23 -25.68 17.45
C ALA A 24 -8.71 -25.15 16.10
N THR A 25 -8.38 -23.89 15.80
CA THR A 25 -8.44 -23.39 14.44
C THR A 25 -7.38 -24.18 13.67
N ALA A 26 -7.79 -24.89 12.61
CA ALA A 26 -6.86 -25.39 11.61
C ALA A 26 -5.86 -24.28 11.29
N GLU A 27 -4.56 -24.61 11.32
CA GLU A 27 -3.50 -23.68 10.99
C GLU A 27 -3.79 -23.12 9.60
N ARG A 28 -3.97 -21.79 9.50
CA ARG A 28 -4.33 -21.15 8.23
C ARG A 28 -3.14 -21.26 7.29
N ASP A 29 -3.40 -21.70 6.06
CA ASP A 29 -2.40 -21.75 4.99
C ASP A 29 -2.17 -20.35 4.42
N TYR A 30 -0.93 -19.87 4.50
CA TYR A 30 -0.49 -18.58 3.99
C TYR A 30 0.50 -18.72 2.81
N SER A 31 0.54 -19.90 2.18
CA SER A 31 1.46 -20.19 1.08
C SER A 31 1.04 -19.50 -0.23
N GLU A 32 -0.26 -19.52 -0.55
CA GLU A 32 -0.82 -19.02 -1.80
C GLU A 32 -2.07 -18.16 -1.55
N ILE A 33 -2.21 -17.07 -2.32
CA ILE A 33 -3.38 -16.21 -2.30
C ILE A 33 -4.08 -16.19 -3.65
N ARG A 34 -5.42 -16.20 -3.63
CA ARG A 34 -6.27 -16.23 -4.83
C ARG A 34 -6.95 -14.87 -5.00
N VAL A 35 -6.61 -14.18 -6.08
CA VAL A 35 -7.11 -12.83 -6.37
C VAL A 35 -7.97 -12.86 -7.62
N LYS A 36 -9.24 -12.46 -7.48
CA LYS A 36 -10.11 -12.23 -8.62
C LYS A 36 -9.70 -10.96 -9.35
N ILE A 37 -9.39 -11.11 -10.64
CA ILE A 37 -8.96 -10.02 -11.51
C ILE A 37 -10.18 -9.39 -12.19
N SER A 38 -10.22 -8.06 -12.19
CA SER A 38 -11.28 -7.28 -12.84
C SER A 38 -11.02 -7.23 -14.34
N THR A 39 -11.80 -8.02 -15.07
CA THR A 39 -11.74 -8.15 -16.52
C THR A 39 -13.12 -8.05 -17.15
N GLY A 40 -13.21 -7.50 -18.35
CA GLY A 40 -14.45 -7.40 -19.11
C GLY A 40 -14.63 -8.53 -20.15
N GLY A 41 -15.87 -8.99 -20.29
CA GLY A 41 -16.32 -9.73 -21.47
C GLY A 41 -16.19 -11.26 -21.41
N SER A 42 -16.40 -11.89 -22.58
CA SER A 42 -16.39 -13.34 -22.78
C SER A 42 -15.16 -13.83 -23.56
N THR A 43 -14.26 -12.91 -23.93
CA THR A 43 -13.04 -13.18 -24.70
C THR A 43 -11.91 -12.32 -24.15
N LEU A 44 -10.80 -12.95 -23.80
CA LEU A 44 -9.60 -12.34 -23.25
C LEU A 44 -8.40 -12.67 -24.14
N ARG A 45 -7.41 -11.79 -24.17
CA ARG A 45 -6.15 -11.99 -24.88
C ARG A 45 -5.02 -12.08 -23.86
N ILE A 46 -4.20 -13.12 -23.99
CA ILE A 46 -3.06 -13.35 -23.12
C ILE A 46 -1.78 -13.51 -23.93
N THR A 47 -0.65 -13.18 -23.33
CA THR A 47 0.68 -13.52 -23.85
C THR A 47 1.48 -14.20 -22.74
N THR A 48 1.86 -15.46 -22.93
CA THR A 48 2.72 -16.19 -21.99
C THR A 48 4.19 -15.80 -22.23
N LYS A 49 4.94 -15.50 -21.16
CA LYS A 49 6.38 -15.20 -21.19
C LYS A 49 7.14 -16.30 -20.44
N GLY A 50 7.19 -17.46 -21.07
CA GLY A 50 7.67 -18.72 -20.50
C GLY A 50 6.66 -19.83 -20.74
N ASP A 51 7.05 -21.04 -20.37
CA ASP A 51 6.25 -22.25 -20.61
C ASP A 51 5.21 -22.45 -19.52
N TYR A 52 4.00 -22.79 -19.95
CA TYR A 52 2.89 -23.15 -19.08
C TYR A 52 2.35 -24.53 -19.49
N TYR A 53 1.55 -25.13 -18.63
CA TYR A 53 0.71 -26.28 -18.99
C TYR A 53 -0.72 -26.05 -18.49
N ILE A 54 -1.67 -26.79 -19.07
CA ILE A 54 -3.07 -26.75 -18.65
C ILE A 54 -3.27 -27.76 -17.52
N SER A 55 -3.67 -27.33 -16.32
CA SER A 55 -3.87 -28.25 -15.19
C SER A 55 -4.90 -29.34 -15.48
N GLU A 56 -5.96 -29.01 -16.23
CA GLU A 56 -7.02 -29.97 -16.59
C GLU A 56 -6.64 -30.90 -17.75
N LYS A 57 -5.52 -30.62 -18.44
CA LYS A 57 -4.91 -31.43 -19.50
C LYS A 57 -3.38 -31.25 -19.50
N PRO A 58 -2.68 -31.84 -18.52
CA PRO A 58 -1.25 -31.60 -18.32
C PRO A 58 -0.36 -31.95 -19.51
N GLU A 59 -0.84 -32.82 -20.40
CA GLU A 59 -0.17 -33.20 -21.65
C GLU A 59 -0.09 -32.07 -22.70
N ILE A 60 -0.85 -30.99 -22.51
CA ILE A 60 -0.83 -29.83 -23.42
C ILE A 60 0.07 -28.75 -22.84
N PHE A 61 1.21 -28.56 -23.50
CA PHE A 61 2.12 -27.46 -23.25
C PHE A 61 1.67 -26.18 -23.95
N ILE A 62 1.86 -25.07 -23.25
CA ILE A 62 1.59 -23.72 -23.69
C ILE A 62 2.93 -22.98 -23.75
N GLU A 63 3.54 -23.01 -24.93
CA GLU A 63 4.77 -22.29 -25.23
C GLU A 63 4.61 -20.76 -25.08
N PRO A 64 5.71 -19.98 -25.06
CA PRO A 64 5.65 -18.54 -24.99
C PRO A 64 4.98 -17.96 -26.24
N GLY A 65 3.93 -17.17 -26.05
CA GLY A 65 3.34 -16.39 -27.13
C GLY A 65 1.87 -16.05 -26.91
N ASN A 66 1.15 -15.76 -27.99
CA ASN A 66 -0.15 -15.11 -27.91
C ASN A 66 -1.29 -16.12 -28.00
N TYR A 67 -2.21 -16.05 -27.03
CA TYR A 67 -3.40 -16.88 -26.98
C TYR A 67 -4.67 -16.05 -26.75
N THR A 68 -5.79 -16.59 -27.22
CA THR A 68 -7.13 -16.08 -26.94
C THR A 68 -7.84 -17.07 -26.03
N ILE A 69 -8.37 -16.59 -24.91
CA ILE A 69 -9.22 -17.36 -24.01
C ILE A 69 -10.65 -16.90 -24.21
N LYS A 70 -11.55 -17.82 -24.56
CA LYS A 70 -12.94 -17.48 -24.88
C LYS A 70 -13.92 -18.42 -24.21
N LYS A 71 -15.00 -17.87 -23.66
CA LYS A 71 -16.16 -18.64 -23.25
C LYS A 71 -16.91 -19.14 -24.49
N THR A 72 -17.25 -20.43 -24.50
CA THR A 72 -18.12 -21.04 -25.52
C THR A 72 -19.59 -21.05 -25.09
N SER A 73 -20.49 -21.33 -26.04
CA SER A 73 -21.94 -21.46 -25.79
C SER A 73 -22.30 -22.55 -24.77
N ASN A 74 -21.44 -23.57 -24.61
CA ASN A 74 -21.70 -24.73 -23.76
C ASN A 74 -21.02 -24.61 -22.38
N ASN A 75 -20.75 -23.38 -21.93
CA ASN A 75 -20.01 -23.07 -20.70
C ASN A 75 -18.59 -23.69 -20.63
N LYS A 76 -18.00 -24.07 -21.77
CA LYS A 76 -16.59 -24.49 -21.86
C LYS A 76 -15.67 -23.29 -22.06
N VAL A 77 -14.42 -23.41 -21.59
CA VAL A 77 -13.36 -22.43 -21.85
C VAL A 77 -12.50 -22.90 -23.04
N HIS A 78 -12.35 -22.04 -24.04
CA HIS A 78 -11.61 -22.30 -25.28
C HIS A 78 -10.31 -21.49 -25.28
N ILE A 79 -9.17 -22.17 -25.32
CA ILE A 79 -7.85 -21.57 -25.55
C ILE A 79 -7.44 -21.78 -27.00
N LYS A 80 -7.01 -20.71 -27.67
CA LYS A 80 -6.57 -20.74 -29.07
C LYS A 80 -5.37 -19.83 -29.33
N GLY A 81 -4.30 -20.36 -29.91
CA GLY A 81 -3.07 -19.63 -30.24
C GLY A 81 -1.89 -20.58 -30.37
N ASN A 82 -0.83 -20.19 -31.11
CA ASN A 82 0.40 -20.99 -31.25
C ASN A 82 0.17 -22.50 -31.40
N GLN A 83 -0.59 -22.91 -32.42
CA GLN A 83 -0.96 -24.32 -32.71
C GLN A 83 -1.88 -25.03 -31.69
N VAL A 84 -2.18 -24.40 -30.55
CA VAL A 84 -3.17 -24.89 -29.58
C VAL A 84 -4.58 -24.43 -29.99
N ASP A 85 -5.55 -25.35 -30.03
CA ASP A 85 -6.98 -25.08 -30.26
C ASP A 85 -7.84 -26.04 -29.41
N GLU A 86 -8.00 -25.72 -28.12
CA GLU A 86 -8.48 -26.65 -27.11
C GLU A 86 -9.69 -26.13 -26.34
N LYS A 87 -10.72 -26.98 -26.22
CA LYS A 87 -11.95 -26.66 -25.47
C LYS A 87 -12.00 -27.49 -24.20
N ILE A 88 -11.63 -26.85 -23.09
CA ILE A 88 -11.59 -27.45 -21.76
C ILE A 88 -13.00 -27.38 -21.14
N SER A 89 -13.18 -27.95 -19.94
CA SER A 89 -14.43 -27.92 -19.18
C SER A 89 -14.84 -26.48 -18.79
N ASN A 90 -15.58 -26.32 -17.70
CA ASN A 90 -16.01 -25.02 -17.16
C ASN A 90 -14.87 -24.15 -16.61
N SER A 91 -13.72 -24.76 -16.28
CA SER A 91 -12.51 -24.09 -15.80
C SER A 91 -11.31 -24.52 -16.64
N LEU A 92 -10.39 -23.57 -16.87
CA LEU A 92 -9.06 -23.80 -17.44
C LEU A 92 -8.03 -23.09 -16.56
N THR A 93 -7.01 -23.82 -16.11
CA THR A 93 -5.96 -23.30 -15.23
C THR A 93 -4.61 -23.42 -15.92
N LEU A 94 -3.93 -22.29 -16.13
CA LEU A 94 -2.57 -22.24 -16.65
C LEU A 94 -1.58 -22.19 -15.49
N ILE A 95 -0.69 -23.18 -15.43
CA ILE A 95 0.36 -23.28 -14.40
C ILE A 95 1.72 -23.05 -15.07
N PRO A 96 2.55 -22.12 -14.58
CA PRO A 96 3.88 -21.89 -15.13
C PRO A 96 4.82 -23.06 -14.76
N ARG A 97 5.72 -23.44 -15.67
CA ARG A 97 6.80 -24.41 -15.37
C ARG A 97 7.90 -23.84 -14.47
N ASP A 98 8.03 -22.51 -14.41
CA ASP A 98 8.98 -21.80 -13.56
C ASP A 98 8.28 -20.60 -12.92
N GLU A 99 8.52 -20.42 -11.62
CA GLU A 99 7.88 -19.37 -10.82
C GLU A 99 8.27 -17.93 -11.18
N LYS A 100 9.26 -17.75 -12.07
CA LYS A 100 9.64 -16.46 -12.67
C LYS A 100 8.82 -16.09 -13.91
N TYR A 101 8.13 -17.07 -14.52
CA TYR A 101 7.36 -16.85 -15.73
C TYR A 101 6.12 -16.03 -15.45
N THR A 102 5.79 -15.17 -16.41
CA THR A 102 4.66 -14.24 -16.29
C THR A 102 3.67 -14.45 -17.42
N LEU A 103 2.39 -14.28 -17.10
CA LEU A 103 1.31 -14.21 -18.06
C LEU A 103 0.87 -12.76 -18.20
N HIS A 104 1.03 -12.22 -19.40
CA HIS A 104 0.56 -10.89 -19.77
C HIS A 104 -0.91 -10.95 -20.14
N LEU A 105 -1.78 -10.29 -19.39
CA LEU A 105 -3.23 -10.25 -19.64
C LEU A 105 -3.62 -8.86 -20.15
N LYS A 106 -4.27 -8.82 -21.32
CA LYS A 106 -4.70 -7.57 -21.96
C LYS A 106 -6.12 -7.19 -21.62
N GLY A 107 -6.36 -5.89 -21.47
CA GLY A 107 -7.70 -5.34 -21.27
C GLY A 107 -8.30 -5.63 -19.89
N THR A 108 -7.46 -5.66 -18.84
CA THR A 108 -7.95 -5.57 -17.47
C THR A 108 -8.44 -4.16 -17.18
N ASP A 109 -9.22 -3.96 -16.11
CA ASP A 109 -9.64 -2.62 -15.68
C ASP A 109 -8.45 -1.72 -15.30
N HIS A 110 -7.28 -2.31 -15.07
CA HIS A 110 -6.02 -1.62 -14.77
C HIS A 110 -5.07 -1.50 -15.97
N GLY A 111 -5.51 -1.90 -17.16
CA GLY A 111 -4.71 -1.92 -18.39
C GLY A 111 -4.14 -3.29 -18.73
N ASP A 112 -3.00 -3.30 -19.42
CA ASP A 112 -2.29 -4.52 -19.82
C ASP A 112 -1.24 -4.87 -18.75
N ILE A 113 -1.40 -6.00 -18.08
CA ILE A 113 -0.68 -6.33 -16.84
C ILE A 113 0.00 -7.70 -16.93
N ASP A 114 1.23 -7.81 -16.42
CA ASP A 114 1.94 -9.08 -16.25
C ASP A 114 1.63 -9.69 -14.87
N TYR A 115 1.27 -10.97 -14.82
CA TYR A 115 0.99 -11.68 -13.57
C TYR A 115 1.96 -12.84 -13.37
N LEU A 116 2.45 -13.01 -12.14
CA LEU A 116 3.17 -14.20 -11.70
C LEU A 116 2.18 -15.28 -11.24
N GLY A 117 2.66 -16.52 -11.16
CA GLY A 117 1.87 -17.65 -10.68
C GLY A 117 0.87 -18.16 -11.70
N GLN A 118 -0.14 -18.85 -11.18
CA GLN A 118 -1.15 -19.55 -11.97
C GLN A 118 -2.29 -18.61 -12.36
N MET A 119 -2.92 -18.90 -13.49
CA MET A 119 -4.08 -18.14 -13.96
C MET A 119 -5.23 -19.07 -14.29
N GLN A 120 -6.32 -18.95 -13.54
CA GLN A 120 -7.54 -19.72 -13.72
C GLN A 120 -8.59 -18.87 -14.44
N PHE A 121 -9.22 -19.49 -15.44
CA PHE A 121 -10.31 -18.92 -16.23
C PHE A 121 -11.55 -19.79 -16.07
N THR A 122 -12.60 -19.23 -15.46
CA THR A 122 -13.86 -19.94 -15.20
C THR A 122 -15.00 -19.31 -16.00
N SER A 123 -15.77 -20.14 -16.70
CA SER A 123 -16.94 -19.70 -17.44
C SER A 123 -18.14 -19.48 -16.51
N ASN A 124 -18.56 -18.22 -16.31
CA ASN A 124 -19.75 -17.83 -15.53
C ASN A 124 -20.88 -17.30 -16.43
N GLN A 125 -22.07 -17.01 -15.86
CA GLN A 125 -23.18 -16.43 -16.63
C GLN A 125 -22.76 -15.08 -17.25
N GLY A 126 -22.68 -15.03 -18.58
CA GLY A 126 -22.35 -13.81 -19.34
C GLY A 126 -20.86 -13.43 -19.47
N SER A 127 -19.95 -13.95 -18.65
CA SER A 127 -18.54 -13.54 -18.64
C SER A 127 -17.53 -14.66 -18.30
N LEU A 128 -16.24 -14.39 -18.52
CA LEU A 128 -15.14 -15.15 -17.93
C LEU A 128 -14.77 -14.52 -16.57
N GLN A 129 -14.71 -15.34 -15.52
CA GLN A 129 -14.07 -14.99 -14.26
C GLN A 129 -12.59 -15.38 -14.35
N VAL A 130 -11.72 -14.46 -13.93
CA VAL A 130 -10.28 -14.66 -13.93
C VAL A 130 -9.79 -14.61 -12.49
N ILE A 131 -9.03 -15.63 -12.09
CA ILE A 131 -8.44 -15.74 -10.76
C ILE A 131 -6.95 -15.97 -10.91
N ASN A 132 -6.14 -15.07 -10.36
CA ASN A 132 -4.70 -15.26 -10.25
C ASN A 132 -4.40 -15.96 -8.91
N GLN A 133 -3.76 -17.11 -8.96
CA GLN A 133 -3.29 -17.86 -7.79
C GLN A 133 -1.78 -17.72 -7.73
N VAL A 134 -1.27 -17.10 -6.67
CA VAL A 134 0.14 -16.67 -6.60
C VAL A 134 0.67 -16.82 -5.19
N ALA A 135 1.96 -17.15 -5.07
CA ALA A 135 2.63 -17.21 -3.77
C ALA A 135 2.41 -15.89 -3.00
N PHE A 136 2.09 -16.00 -1.71
CA PHE A 136 1.57 -14.87 -0.94
C PHE A 136 2.51 -13.66 -0.90
N GLU A 137 3.82 -13.88 -0.85
CA GLU A 137 4.82 -12.79 -0.90
C GLU A 137 4.88 -12.13 -2.29
N LYS A 138 4.76 -12.91 -3.37
CA LYS A 138 4.79 -12.39 -4.75
C LYS A 138 3.55 -11.55 -5.08
N TYR A 139 2.40 -11.83 -4.45
CA TYR A 139 1.24 -10.95 -4.52
C TYR A 139 1.56 -9.53 -4.04
N LEU A 140 2.34 -9.40 -2.96
CA LEU A 140 2.67 -8.09 -2.38
C LEU A 140 3.55 -7.24 -3.30
N TYR A 141 4.28 -7.84 -4.25
CA TYR A 141 5.00 -7.08 -5.28
C TYR A 141 4.06 -6.19 -6.10
N GLY A 142 2.86 -6.71 -6.38
CA GLY A 142 1.82 -6.00 -7.14
C GLY A 142 0.91 -5.12 -6.30
N VAL A 143 1.08 -5.09 -4.98
CA VAL A 143 0.33 -4.21 -4.07
C VAL A 143 1.21 -3.06 -3.59
N VAL A 144 2.37 -3.37 -2.98
CA VAL A 144 3.19 -2.36 -2.28
C VAL A 144 3.62 -1.23 -3.21
N ALA A 145 4.06 -1.56 -4.43
CA ALA A 145 4.52 -0.58 -5.41
C ALA A 145 3.43 0.35 -5.97
N TYR A 146 2.16 -0.07 -5.84
CA TYR A 146 1.01 0.66 -6.35
C TYR A 146 0.26 1.42 -5.25
N GLU A 147 0.43 0.99 -4.00
CA GLU A 147 0.00 1.76 -2.82
C GLU A 147 0.99 2.85 -2.46
N MET A 148 2.29 2.57 -2.57
CA MET A 148 3.38 3.48 -2.24
C MET A 148 4.42 3.49 -3.35
N SER A 149 4.84 4.68 -3.80
CA SER A 149 5.76 4.79 -4.92
C SER A 149 7.09 4.09 -4.62
N ASN A 150 7.62 3.35 -5.59
CA ASN A 150 8.90 2.66 -5.48
C ASN A 150 10.08 3.58 -5.12
N SER A 151 9.98 4.90 -5.33
CA SER A 151 11.01 5.86 -4.93
C SER A 151 11.01 6.20 -3.43
N PHE A 152 9.99 5.79 -2.68
CA PHE A 152 9.91 6.07 -1.25
C PHE A 152 11.06 5.41 -0.47
N PRO A 153 11.42 5.93 0.72
CA PRO A 153 12.41 5.30 1.59
C PRO A 153 12.10 3.82 1.86
N LEU A 154 13.13 2.98 1.92
CA LEU A 154 12.98 1.53 2.05
C LEU A 154 12.20 1.16 3.33
N GLU A 155 12.45 1.84 4.45
CA GLU A 155 11.76 1.57 5.71
C GLU A 155 10.27 1.93 5.66
N ALA A 156 9.87 2.94 4.87
CA ALA A 156 8.46 3.24 4.63
C ALA A 156 7.78 2.14 3.79
N LEU A 157 8.48 1.65 2.74
CA LEU A 157 8.00 0.54 1.92
C LEU A 157 7.89 -0.76 2.73
N LYS A 158 8.81 -1.02 3.66
CA LYS A 158 8.74 -2.15 4.59
C LYS A 158 7.52 -2.06 5.52
N ALA A 159 7.26 -0.88 6.08
CA ALA A 159 6.05 -0.67 6.88
C ALA A 159 4.79 -0.91 6.04
N GLN A 160 4.76 -0.42 4.79
CA GLN A 160 3.67 -0.68 3.84
C GLN A 160 3.51 -2.18 3.56
N ALA A 161 4.60 -2.91 3.32
CA ALA A 161 4.57 -4.36 3.09
C ALA A 161 3.95 -5.13 4.27
N VAL A 162 4.37 -4.83 5.50
CA VAL A 162 3.81 -5.44 6.72
C VAL A 162 2.32 -5.14 6.87
N THR A 163 1.90 -3.89 6.63
CA THR A 163 0.46 -3.52 6.70
C THR A 163 -0.36 -4.15 5.56
N ALA A 164 0.19 -4.27 4.36
CA ALA A 164 -0.51 -4.92 3.25
C ALA A 164 -0.65 -6.42 3.49
N ARG A 165 0.39 -7.07 4.00
CA ARG A 165 0.39 -8.50 4.35
C ARG A 165 -0.64 -8.82 5.43
N GLY A 166 -0.70 -8.03 6.51
CA GLY A 166 -1.70 -8.22 7.57
C GLY A 166 -3.14 -8.12 7.07
N TYR A 167 -3.42 -7.16 6.18
CA TYR A 167 -4.73 -6.98 5.57
C TYR A 167 -5.13 -8.20 4.71
N ALA A 168 -4.23 -8.68 3.86
CA ALA A 168 -4.48 -9.84 3.00
C ALA A 168 -4.60 -11.15 3.81
N ALA A 169 -3.71 -11.39 4.76
CA ALA A 169 -3.71 -12.59 5.62
C ALA A 169 -5.02 -12.77 6.40
N LYS A 170 -5.68 -11.69 6.78
CA LYS A 170 -6.99 -11.74 7.46
C LYS A 170 -8.11 -12.27 6.58
N ARG A 171 -7.99 -12.10 5.26
CA ARG A 171 -8.99 -12.46 4.24
C ARG A 171 -8.69 -13.81 3.57
N MET A 172 -7.50 -14.36 3.79
CA MET A 172 -7.16 -15.76 3.48
C MET A 172 -7.83 -16.69 4.49
N ASP A 173 -9.14 -16.87 4.36
CA ASP A 173 -9.92 -17.77 5.21
C ASP A 173 -10.26 -19.11 4.51
N GLY A 174 -9.79 -19.28 3.27
CA GLY A 174 -9.97 -20.48 2.45
C GLY A 174 -11.41 -20.69 1.96
N ARG A 175 -12.31 -19.72 2.13
CA ARG A 175 -13.72 -19.85 1.75
C ARG A 175 -13.97 -19.23 0.38
N GLY A 176 -14.77 -19.90 -0.45
CA GLY A 176 -15.15 -19.43 -1.78
C GLY A 176 -14.03 -19.58 -2.83
N ASP A 177 -14.30 -19.05 -4.03
CA ASP A 177 -13.44 -19.22 -5.21
C ASP A 177 -12.16 -18.36 -5.15
N TYR A 178 -12.17 -17.25 -4.41
CA TYR A 178 -11.07 -16.30 -4.27
C TYR A 178 -11.08 -15.61 -2.91
N ASP A 179 -9.92 -15.15 -2.46
CA ASP A 179 -9.72 -14.49 -1.17
C ASP A 179 -9.91 -12.97 -1.28
N LEU A 180 -9.48 -12.37 -2.40
CA LEU A 180 -9.51 -10.92 -2.63
C LEU A 180 -9.97 -10.54 -4.04
N VAL A 181 -10.40 -9.29 -4.22
CA VAL A 181 -10.56 -8.62 -5.52
C VAL A 181 -9.45 -7.59 -5.71
N ASP A 182 -9.06 -7.30 -6.94
CA ASP A 182 -7.97 -6.40 -7.34
C ASP A 182 -8.34 -4.89 -7.34
N THR A 183 -9.43 -4.51 -6.68
CA THR A 183 -9.94 -3.13 -6.65
C THR A 183 -9.78 -2.48 -5.28
N THR A 184 -10.11 -1.19 -5.19
CA THR A 184 -10.10 -0.40 -3.94
C THR A 184 -11.06 -0.90 -2.86
N VAL A 185 -11.91 -1.89 -3.16
CA VAL A 185 -12.69 -2.62 -2.14
C VAL A 185 -11.74 -3.33 -1.18
N HIS A 186 -10.61 -3.85 -1.67
CA HIS A 186 -9.58 -4.49 -0.86
C HIS A 186 -8.25 -3.74 -0.95
N GLN A 187 -7.41 -4.10 -1.93
CA GLN A 187 -6.12 -3.48 -2.20
C GLN A 187 -5.91 -3.48 -3.71
N VAL A 188 -5.29 -2.41 -4.23
CA VAL A 188 -5.01 -2.32 -5.66
C VAL A 188 -3.90 -3.31 -6.02
N TYR A 189 -4.26 -4.40 -6.70
CA TYR A 189 -3.31 -5.41 -7.19
C TYR A 189 -3.10 -5.25 -8.69
N LYS A 190 -1.89 -4.87 -9.10
CA LYS A 190 -1.55 -4.60 -10.51
C LYS A 190 -0.42 -5.49 -11.03
N GLY A 191 -0.38 -6.72 -10.54
CA GLY A 191 0.54 -7.74 -11.01
C GLY A 191 2.02 -7.40 -10.79
N TYR A 192 2.89 -8.08 -11.51
CA TYR A 192 4.33 -8.02 -11.34
C TYR A 192 4.99 -7.03 -12.30
N ASN A 193 5.90 -6.21 -11.76
CA ASN A 193 6.78 -5.37 -12.56
C ASN A 193 8.20 -5.42 -11.96
N PRO A 194 9.18 -6.02 -12.66
CA PRO A 194 10.53 -6.19 -12.14
C PRO A 194 11.25 -4.87 -11.88
N ARG A 195 10.79 -3.74 -12.44
CA ARG A 195 11.40 -2.41 -12.22
C ARG A 195 11.14 -1.86 -10.81
N TYR A 196 10.24 -2.46 -10.04
CA TYR A 196 9.93 -2.04 -8.67
C TYR A 196 10.83 -2.71 -7.63
N GLU A 197 12.14 -2.68 -7.87
CA GLU A 197 13.16 -3.37 -7.07
C GLU A 197 13.11 -3.00 -5.58
N ARG A 198 12.83 -1.74 -5.22
CA ARG A 198 12.77 -1.31 -3.81
C ARG A 198 11.52 -1.84 -3.11
N ALA A 199 10.38 -1.86 -3.78
CA ALA A 199 9.16 -2.45 -3.25
C ALA A 199 9.30 -3.96 -3.08
N ILE A 200 9.85 -4.65 -4.09
CA ILE A 200 10.16 -6.09 -4.04
C ILE A 200 11.10 -6.39 -2.87
N ARG A 201 12.22 -5.65 -2.76
CA ARG A 201 13.15 -5.79 -1.65
C ARG A 201 12.51 -5.54 -0.29
N ALA A 202 11.60 -4.57 -0.17
CA ALA A 202 10.88 -4.31 1.08
C ALA A 202 9.96 -5.48 1.49
N VAL A 203 9.30 -6.11 0.52
CA VAL A 203 8.49 -7.32 0.75
C VAL A 203 9.38 -8.46 1.23
N GLU A 204 10.48 -8.74 0.54
CA GLU A 204 11.41 -9.83 0.88
C GLU A 204 12.07 -9.63 2.25
N GLU A 205 12.58 -8.43 2.55
CA GLU A 205 13.19 -8.14 3.85
C GLU A 205 12.17 -8.14 5.02
N THR A 206 10.86 -8.17 4.72
CA THR A 206 9.79 -8.27 5.72
C THR A 206 8.95 -9.53 5.55
N ARG A 207 9.48 -10.55 4.89
CA ARG A 207 8.78 -11.81 4.61
C ARG A 207 8.10 -12.37 5.87
N GLY A 208 6.83 -12.74 5.73
CA GLY A 208 5.98 -13.26 6.80
C GLY A 208 5.60 -12.27 7.89
N GLN A 209 6.19 -11.08 7.97
CA GLN A 209 5.89 -10.12 9.04
C GLN A 209 4.51 -9.49 8.86
N VAL A 210 3.68 -9.64 9.89
CA VAL A 210 2.36 -9.02 10.06
C VAL A 210 2.26 -8.38 11.44
N LEU A 211 1.24 -7.56 11.67
CA LEU A 211 0.93 -7.05 13.00
C LEU A 211 -0.12 -7.93 13.70
N GLN A 212 0.07 -8.12 15.00
CA GLN A 212 -0.88 -8.76 15.89
C GLN A 212 -1.19 -7.90 17.12
N TYR A 213 -2.37 -8.13 17.69
CA TYR A 213 -2.79 -7.59 18.99
C TYR A 213 -3.46 -8.72 19.77
N GLN A 214 -3.01 -8.94 21.02
CA GLN A 214 -3.51 -10.03 21.88
C GLN A 214 -3.50 -11.42 21.19
N GLY A 215 -2.43 -11.75 20.46
CA GLY A 215 -2.27 -13.07 19.83
C GLY A 215 -3.00 -13.25 18.49
N LYS A 216 -3.71 -12.22 18.00
CA LYS A 216 -4.48 -12.29 16.74
C LYS A 216 -3.94 -11.29 15.73
N VAL A 217 -3.83 -11.71 14.47
CA VAL A 217 -3.51 -10.82 13.35
C VAL A 217 -4.57 -9.72 13.28
N ILE A 218 -4.12 -8.47 13.15
CA ILE A 218 -4.98 -7.29 13.17
C ILE A 218 -5.23 -6.70 11.78
N ASP A 219 -6.34 -5.99 11.63
CA ASP A 219 -6.62 -5.18 10.44
C ASP A 219 -5.74 -3.92 10.43
N THR A 220 -4.89 -3.80 9.40
CA THR A 220 -3.88 -2.74 9.26
C THR A 220 -4.25 -1.76 8.15
N PHE A 221 -5.15 -0.83 8.46
CA PHE A 221 -5.56 0.21 7.50
C PHE A 221 -4.44 1.24 7.27
N TYR A 222 -4.44 1.84 6.07
CA TYR A 222 -3.50 2.88 5.69
C TYR A 222 -4.14 3.84 4.67
N ALA A 223 -3.65 5.07 4.63
CA ALA A 223 -4.16 6.10 3.73
C ALA A 223 -3.03 7.00 3.23
N ALA A 224 -3.24 7.66 2.09
CA ALA A 224 -2.24 8.55 1.50
C ALA A 224 -1.74 9.62 2.48
N SER A 225 -2.64 10.28 3.21
CA SER A 225 -2.32 11.26 4.25
C SER A 225 -3.47 11.31 5.25
N ASN A 226 -3.18 11.67 6.50
CA ASN A 226 -4.18 11.83 7.55
C ASN A 226 -4.41 13.31 7.94
N GLY A 227 -3.77 14.25 7.26
CA GLY A 227 -3.91 15.69 7.54
C GLY A 227 -3.38 16.06 8.93
N GLY A 228 -2.33 15.38 9.37
CA GLY A 228 -1.62 15.59 10.62
C GLY A 228 -2.19 14.91 11.86
N GLN A 229 -3.23 14.09 11.76
CA GLN A 229 -3.78 13.40 12.91
C GLN A 229 -4.46 12.10 12.47
N THR A 230 -4.23 11.01 13.19
CA THR A 230 -4.98 9.77 12.95
C THR A 230 -6.43 9.91 13.42
N GLU A 231 -7.33 9.20 12.74
CA GLU A 231 -8.76 9.19 13.05
C GLU A 231 -9.23 7.81 13.55
N PHE A 232 -10.29 7.81 14.35
CA PHE A 232 -10.93 6.59 14.81
C PHE A 232 -11.77 5.91 13.71
N PRO A 233 -11.81 4.56 13.66
CA PRO A 233 -12.69 3.81 12.76
C PRO A 233 -14.18 4.20 12.87
N GLY A 234 -14.68 4.39 14.10
CA GLY A 234 -16.06 4.76 14.37
C GLY A 234 -16.44 6.17 13.94
N SER A 235 -15.46 7.09 13.94
CA SER A 235 -15.61 8.44 13.39
C SER A 235 -15.67 8.39 11.86
N THR A 236 -14.73 7.64 11.24
CA THR A 236 -14.58 7.60 9.79
C THR A 236 -15.65 6.77 9.08
N TRP A 237 -16.03 5.61 9.64
CA TRP A 237 -16.91 4.63 9.01
C TRP A 237 -18.22 4.37 9.78
N GLY A 238 -18.58 5.25 10.72
CA GLY A 238 -19.77 5.11 11.57
C GLY A 238 -19.65 4.01 12.62
N GLY A 239 -20.60 3.90 13.54
CA GLY A 239 -20.59 2.92 14.65
C GLY A 239 -19.93 3.42 15.94
N GLY A 240 -19.34 4.63 15.94
CA GLY A 240 -18.92 5.34 17.14
C GLY A 240 -17.98 4.54 18.07
N ALA A 241 -18.18 4.69 19.38
CA ALA A 241 -17.33 4.05 20.38
C ALA A 241 -17.38 2.51 20.34
N GLU A 242 -18.49 1.91 19.92
CA GLU A 242 -18.61 0.46 19.75
C GLU A 242 -17.64 -0.05 18.70
N LYS A 243 -17.64 0.57 17.51
CA LYS A 243 -16.68 0.22 16.46
C LYS A 243 -15.25 0.47 16.88
N ASN A 244 -14.97 1.52 17.64
CA ASN A 244 -13.61 1.78 18.13
C ASN A 244 -13.09 0.67 19.04
N ARG A 245 -13.96 0.01 19.83
CA ARG A 245 -13.58 -1.11 20.69
C ARG A 245 -13.19 -2.37 19.90
N GLU A 246 -13.63 -2.50 18.65
CA GLU A 246 -13.20 -3.59 17.75
C GLU A 246 -11.74 -3.41 17.31
N PHE A 247 -11.23 -2.17 17.35
CA PHE A 247 -9.89 -1.81 16.88
C PHE A 247 -9.10 -1.06 17.97
N PRO A 248 -8.79 -1.68 19.13
CA PRO A 248 -8.14 -1.01 20.26
C PRO A 248 -6.74 -0.46 19.96
N TYR A 249 -6.11 -0.97 18.90
CA TYR A 249 -4.79 -0.55 18.41
C TYR A 249 -4.84 0.64 17.42
N LEU A 250 -6.03 1.11 17.03
CA LEU A 250 -6.22 2.28 16.16
C LEU A 250 -6.69 3.47 17.00
N VAL A 251 -5.73 4.24 17.49
CA VAL A 251 -5.99 5.40 18.34
C VAL A 251 -5.95 6.71 17.55
N GLN A 252 -6.70 7.69 18.04
CA GLN A 252 -6.60 9.09 17.61
C GLN A 252 -5.40 9.76 18.28
N LYS A 253 -4.47 10.28 17.47
CA LYS A 253 -3.32 11.06 17.95
C LYS A 253 -2.71 11.92 16.87
N GLU A 254 -1.92 12.90 17.32
CA GLU A 254 -1.16 13.78 16.45
C GLU A 254 -0.14 13.01 15.59
N ASP A 255 -0.07 13.37 14.32
CA ASP A 255 0.90 12.90 13.34
C ASP A 255 1.67 14.10 12.77
N PRO A 256 2.70 14.59 13.50
CA PRO A 256 3.49 15.71 13.03
C PRO A 256 4.37 15.35 11.81
N TYR A 257 4.58 14.07 11.53
CA TYR A 257 5.36 13.61 10.39
C TYR A 257 4.57 13.79 9.09
N ASP A 258 3.26 13.50 9.10
CA ASP A 258 2.39 13.79 7.97
C ASP A 258 2.39 15.28 7.61
N LEU A 259 2.34 16.18 8.61
CA LEU A 259 2.35 17.63 8.38
C LEU A 259 3.69 18.17 7.84
N ARG A 260 4.81 17.58 8.26
CA ARG A 260 6.13 18.00 7.77
C ARG A 260 6.40 17.57 6.34
N ASN A 261 5.71 16.54 5.83
CA ASN A 261 5.90 16.06 4.48
C ASN A 261 5.34 17.07 3.45
N PRO A 262 6.17 17.63 2.53
CA PRO A 262 5.71 18.63 1.56
C PRO A 262 4.63 18.13 0.58
N ALA A 263 4.51 16.81 0.39
CA ALA A 263 3.48 16.21 -0.45
C ALA A 263 2.14 15.96 0.29
N SER A 264 2.09 16.27 1.60
CA SER A 264 0.86 16.43 2.37
C SER A 264 0.29 17.83 2.14
N LEU A 265 -0.44 17.98 1.04
CA LEU A 265 -0.98 19.28 0.63
C LEU A 265 -1.80 19.91 1.77
N THR A 266 -1.47 21.15 2.09
CA THR A 266 -2.21 22.00 3.01
C THR A 266 -2.57 23.28 2.27
N GLU A 267 -3.82 23.70 2.41
CA GLU A 267 -4.30 24.98 1.91
C GLU A 267 -4.76 25.80 3.10
N THR A 268 -4.44 27.09 3.09
CA THR A 268 -4.77 27.99 4.17
C THR A 268 -5.37 29.25 3.61
N PHE A 269 -6.50 29.65 4.18
CA PHE A 269 -7.13 30.93 3.90
C PHE A 269 -6.92 31.85 5.10
N TYR A 270 -6.08 32.86 4.93
CA TYR A 270 -5.73 33.82 5.97
C TYR A 270 -6.78 34.92 6.07
N VAL A 271 -7.12 35.31 7.31
CA VAL A 271 -7.97 36.45 7.62
C VAL A 271 -7.29 37.31 8.69
N PRO A 272 -7.10 38.62 8.49
CA PRO A 272 -6.43 39.47 9.47
C PRO A 272 -7.31 39.73 10.70
N LYS A 273 -6.68 39.94 11.87
CA LYS A 273 -7.37 40.38 13.08
C LYS A 273 -7.92 41.80 12.89
N LYS A 274 -7.12 42.73 12.37
CA LYS A 274 -7.55 44.10 12.07
C LYS A 274 -8.01 44.21 10.63
N ILE A 275 -9.20 44.77 10.42
CA ILE A 275 -9.81 44.88 9.09
C ILE A 275 -9.63 46.32 8.62
N THR A 276 -8.68 46.52 7.71
CA THR A 276 -8.39 47.81 7.06
C THR A 276 -9.05 47.89 5.67
N GLU A 277 -8.97 49.06 5.05
CA GLU A 277 -9.45 49.29 3.68
C GLU A 277 -8.80 48.36 2.64
N ASP A 278 -7.60 47.85 2.93
CA ASP A 278 -6.89 46.89 2.07
C ASP A 278 -7.60 45.54 1.95
N TYR A 279 -8.52 45.21 2.85
CA TYR A 279 -9.28 43.96 2.85
C TYR A 279 -10.71 44.11 2.30
N GLY A 280 -11.03 45.32 1.82
CA GLY A 280 -12.23 45.64 1.05
C GLY A 280 -13.11 46.68 1.72
N ILE A 281 -13.13 47.87 1.12
CA ILE A 281 -14.21 48.85 1.21
C ILE A 281 -14.36 49.43 -0.20
N PHE A 282 -15.54 49.27 -0.78
CA PHE A 282 -15.81 49.67 -2.15
C PHE A 282 -17.01 50.61 -2.19
N ASP A 283 -16.74 51.86 -2.51
CA ASP A 283 -17.77 52.79 -2.93
C ASP A 283 -17.57 53.06 -4.43
N ASN A 284 -18.59 52.76 -5.24
CA ASN A 284 -18.59 52.99 -6.70
C ASN A 284 -17.34 52.47 -7.48
N GLN A 285 -16.77 51.32 -7.09
CA GLN A 285 -15.63 50.72 -7.80
C GLN A 285 -16.04 49.56 -8.72
N GLU A 286 -15.33 49.42 -9.83
CA GLU A 286 -15.42 48.23 -10.66
C GLU A 286 -14.72 47.05 -9.97
N ILE A 287 -15.37 45.90 -9.95
CA ILE A 287 -14.89 44.67 -9.31
C ILE A 287 -15.00 43.49 -10.27
N VAL A 288 -14.31 42.41 -9.92
CA VAL A 288 -14.37 41.12 -10.58
C VAL A 288 -14.78 40.08 -9.55
N ARG A 289 -15.93 39.43 -9.76
CA ARG A 289 -16.40 38.30 -8.94
C ARG A 289 -16.05 36.98 -9.62
N ILE A 290 -15.45 36.05 -8.89
CA ILE A 290 -15.09 34.73 -9.42
C ILE A 290 -16.33 33.85 -9.53
N ASP A 291 -16.61 33.34 -10.72
CA ASP A 291 -17.72 32.42 -10.99
C ASP A 291 -17.23 31.26 -11.86
N THR A 292 -16.68 30.24 -11.20
CA THR A 292 -16.12 29.05 -11.83
C THR A 292 -17.16 27.97 -12.18
N GLY A 293 -18.46 28.27 -12.08
CA GLY A 293 -19.53 27.28 -12.24
C GLY A 293 -19.44 26.17 -11.18
N GLU A 294 -19.28 24.91 -11.61
CA GLU A 294 -19.07 23.76 -10.70
C GLU A 294 -17.65 23.68 -10.11
N GLY A 295 -16.69 24.47 -10.63
CA GLY A 295 -15.35 24.57 -10.05
C GLY A 295 -15.34 25.32 -8.71
N HIS A 296 -14.44 24.98 -7.80
CA HIS A 296 -14.32 25.63 -6.49
C HIS A 296 -13.28 26.77 -6.44
N SER A 297 -12.30 26.77 -7.34
CA SER A 297 -11.22 27.75 -7.35
C SER A 297 -10.72 28.08 -8.77
N LEU A 298 -10.17 29.28 -8.92
CA LEU A 298 -9.59 29.81 -10.15
C LEU A 298 -8.13 30.23 -9.90
N ASN A 299 -7.22 29.88 -10.80
CA ASN A 299 -5.83 30.35 -10.72
C ASN A 299 -5.73 31.85 -11.02
N VAL A 300 -5.09 32.59 -10.12
CA VAL A 300 -4.60 33.95 -10.38
C VAL A 300 -3.21 33.84 -10.99
N ARG A 301 -2.97 34.46 -12.14
CA ARG A 301 -1.70 34.34 -12.87
C ARG A 301 -0.91 35.64 -12.89
N ARG A 302 0.40 35.52 -13.07
CA ARG A 302 1.31 36.69 -13.24
C ARG A 302 1.08 37.48 -14.52
N GLY A 303 0.39 36.91 -15.51
CA GLY A 303 0.14 37.55 -16.79
C GLY A 303 -1.09 36.96 -17.49
N PRO A 304 -1.56 37.61 -18.58
CA PRO A 304 -2.80 37.27 -19.28
C PRO A 304 -2.62 36.06 -20.21
N GLY A 305 -2.33 34.88 -19.65
CA GLY A 305 -2.17 33.64 -20.41
C GLY A 305 -1.94 32.41 -19.54
N THR A 306 -2.27 31.23 -20.07
CA THR A 306 -2.13 29.95 -19.34
C THR A 306 -0.67 29.50 -19.17
N THR A 307 0.27 30.08 -19.91
CA THR A 307 1.71 29.84 -19.81
C THR A 307 2.38 30.59 -18.66
N TYR A 308 1.74 31.63 -18.11
CA TYR A 308 2.25 32.36 -16.94
C TYR A 308 2.07 31.53 -15.67
N SER A 309 3.06 31.57 -14.78
CA SER A 309 2.99 30.90 -13.48
C SER A 309 1.78 31.37 -12.68
N SER A 310 1.11 30.43 -12.00
CA SER A 310 0.10 30.76 -11.00
C SER A 310 0.75 31.49 -9.81
N MET A 311 0.11 32.56 -9.35
CA MET A 311 0.44 33.30 -8.13
C MET A 311 -0.32 32.77 -6.92
N GLY A 312 -1.35 31.96 -7.15
CA GLY A 312 -2.26 31.46 -6.14
C GLY A 312 -3.61 31.11 -6.75
N GLN A 313 -4.53 30.63 -5.91
CA GLN A 313 -5.89 30.36 -6.31
C GLN A 313 -6.85 31.23 -5.50
N VAL A 314 -7.93 31.64 -6.15
CA VAL A 314 -9.06 32.35 -5.54
C VAL A 314 -10.30 31.51 -5.65
N SER A 315 -11.09 31.48 -4.60
CA SER A 315 -12.26 30.61 -4.51
C SER A 315 -13.45 31.23 -5.22
N ARG A 316 -14.46 30.43 -5.54
CA ARG A 316 -15.74 30.93 -6.04
C ARG A 316 -16.30 32.02 -5.12
N ASP A 317 -16.98 33.01 -5.71
CA ASP A 317 -17.58 34.17 -5.06
C ASP A 317 -16.59 35.16 -4.42
N THR A 318 -15.27 34.93 -4.54
CA THR A 318 -14.27 35.95 -4.22
C THR A 318 -14.50 37.16 -5.10
N THR A 319 -14.58 38.35 -4.51
CA THR A 319 -14.61 39.62 -5.22
C THR A 319 -13.23 40.25 -5.16
N LEU A 320 -12.77 40.85 -6.26
CA LEU A 320 -11.44 41.45 -6.39
C LEU A 320 -11.56 42.80 -7.09
N PRO A 321 -10.75 43.83 -6.77
CA PRO A 321 -10.80 45.10 -7.47
C PRO A 321 -10.38 44.91 -8.92
N TYR A 322 -11.17 45.44 -9.84
CA TYR A 322 -10.83 45.48 -11.25
C TYR A 322 -9.73 46.52 -11.51
N ILE A 323 -8.75 46.18 -12.34
CA ILE A 323 -7.73 47.12 -12.82
C ILE A 323 -7.94 47.40 -14.31
N SER A 324 -7.93 46.36 -15.13
CA SER A 324 -8.04 46.48 -16.59
C SER A 324 -8.44 45.15 -17.26
N THR A 325 -8.63 45.21 -18.57
CA THR A 325 -9.10 44.12 -19.42
C THR A 325 -8.05 43.89 -20.51
N GLU A 326 -7.39 42.72 -20.50
CA GLU A 326 -6.36 42.35 -21.49
C GLU A 326 -6.77 41.05 -22.20
N GLY A 327 -7.16 41.11 -23.48
CA GLY A 327 -7.56 39.93 -24.25
C GLY A 327 -8.79 39.22 -23.66
N SER A 328 -8.63 37.97 -23.20
CA SER A 328 -9.64 37.19 -22.47
C SER A 328 -9.39 37.13 -20.95
N TRP A 329 -8.61 38.07 -20.42
CA TRP A 329 -8.23 38.12 -19.00
C TRP A 329 -8.67 39.45 -18.36
N TYR A 330 -9.06 39.39 -17.10
CA TYR A 330 -9.19 40.57 -16.24
C TYR A 330 -7.92 40.72 -15.40
N LYS A 331 -7.36 41.92 -15.41
CA LYS A 331 -6.31 42.32 -14.48
C LYS A 331 -6.98 42.80 -13.19
N ILE A 332 -6.56 42.24 -12.06
CA ILE A 332 -7.18 42.45 -10.75
C ILE A 332 -6.12 42.76 -9.69
N TRP A 333 -6.53 43.41 -8.62
CA TRP A 333 -5.73 43.47 -7.40
C TRP A 333 -5.96 42.18 -6.59
N TYR A 334 -4.88 41.46 -6.31
CA TYR A 334 -4.84 40.20 -5.59
C TYR A 334 -4.06 40.34 -4.29
N GLN A 335 -4.68 39.98 -3.16
CA GLN A 335 -4.02 39.93 -1.87
C GLN A 335 -3.27 38.59 -1.71
N SER A 336 -1.95 38.65 -1.49
CA SER A 336 -1.10 37.48 -1.27
C SER A 336 -0.36 37.67 0.06
N GLY A 337 -0.89 37.07 1.13
CA GLY A 337 -0.43 37.37 2.49
C GLY A 337 -0.76 38.81 2.88
N GLU A 338 0.25 39.58 3.30
CA GLU A 338 0.14 41.01 3.62
C GLU A 338 0.31 41.92 2.39
N GLU A 339 0.81 41.39 1.28
CA GLU A 339 1.11 42.19 0.09
C GLU A 339 -0.05 42.18 -0.93
N ARG A 340 -0.42 43.38 -1.39
CA ARG A 340 -1.34 43.57 -2.51
C ARG A 340 -0.56 43.58 -3.83
N LYS A 341 -0.91 42.68 -4.75
CA LYS A 341 -0.21 42.48 -6.04
C LYS A 341 -1.18 42.54 -7.22
N GLU A 342 -0.66 42.85 -8.40
CA GLU A 342 -1.44 42.71 -9.63
C GLU A 342 -1.47 41.24 -10.08
N GLY A 343 -2.63 40.75 -10.49
CA GLY A 343 -2.82 39.39 -10.98
C GLY A 343 -3.86 39.33 -12.10
N TYR A 344 -3.94 38.18 -12.77
CA TYR A 344 -4.81 37.98 -13.92
C TYR A 344 -5.71 36.76 -13.73
N VAL A 345 -7.01 36.92 -14.04
CA VAL A 345 -8.02 35.85 -14.03
C VAL A 345 -8.74 35.78 -15.37
N HIS A 346 -9.12 34.58 -15.80
CA HIS A 346 -9.77 34.38 -17.10
C HIS A 346 -11.26 34.75 -17.04
N ARG A 347 -11.78 35.40 -18.08
CA ARG A 347 -13.16 35.94 -18.09
C ARG A 347 -14.25 34.88 -18.10
N ASP A 348 -13.98 33.71 -18.68
CA ASP A 348 -14.96 32.60 -18.67
C ASP A 348 -15.29 32.12 -17.25
N TYR A 349 -14.49 32.50 -16.26
CA TYR A 349 -14.64 32.10 -14.86
C TYR A 349 -14.78 33.29 -13.91
N ALA A 350 -15.06 34.48 -14.44
CA ALA A 350 -15.16 35.70 -13.65
C ALA A 350 -16.10 36.72 -14.29
N LEU A 351 -16.84 37.45 -13.45
CA LEU A 351 -17.82 38.45 -13.87
C LEU A 351 -17.34 39.84 -13.42
N LYS A 352 -17.26 40.79 -14.37
CA LYS A 352 -17.02 42.19 -14.04
C LYS A 352 -18.32 42.85 -13.62
N GLU A 353 -18.33 43.48 -12.45
CA GLU A 353 -19.50 44.14 -11.85
C GLU A 353 -19.08 45.54 -11.34
N THR A 354 -20.04 46.45 -11.13
CA THR A 354 -19.79 47.75 -10.49
C THR A 354 -20.52 47.77 -9.16
N THR A 355 -19.85 48.16 -8.08
CA THR A 355 -20.49 48.26 -6.76
C THR A 355 -21.45 49.44 -6.74
N GLU A 356 -22.71 49.19 -6.40
CA GLU A 356 -23.74 50.23 -6.20
C GLU A 356 -23.51 50.97 -4.88
N GLU A 357 -23.86 52.26 -4.82
CA GLU A 357 -23.79 53.14 -3.63
C GLU A 357 -24.47 52.53 -2.38
N GLU A 358 -25.49 51.70 -2.58
CA GLU A 358 -26.17 50.98 -1.48
C GLU A 358 -25.31 49.89 -0.82
N LYS A 359 -24.21 49.44 -1.45
CA LYS A 359 -23.35 48.33 -0.96
C LYS A 359 -21.98 48.81 -0.44
N ARG A 360 -22.00 49.82 0.43
CA ARG A 360 -20.84 50.54 0.99
C ARG A 360 -19.70 49.67 1.56
N TYR A 361 -20.00 48.65 2.38
CA TYR A 361 -18.98 47.78 2.98
C TYR A 361 -18.99 46.39 2.35
N GLN A 362 -17.96 46.10 1.55
CA GLN A 362 -17.77 44.83 0.84
C GLN A 362 -16.32 44.37 0.94
N TYR A 363 -16.12 43.12 1.31
CA TYR A 363 -14.81 42.54 1.60
C TYR A 363 -14.33 41.58 0.50
N PHE A 364 -13.03 41.54 0.23
CA PHE A 364 -12.42 40.58 -0.70
C PHE A 364 -12.53 39.14 -0.22
N SER A 365 -12.37 38.97 1.08
CA SER A 365 -12.37 37.67 1.72
C SER A 365 -13.79 37.11 1.80
N PRO A 366 -14.08 35.95 1.18
CA PRO A 366 -15.38 35.30 1.35
C PRO A 366 -15.68 34.95 2.81
N VAL A 367 -14.63 34.73 3.62
CA VAL A 367 -14.78 34.55 5.07
C VAL A 367 -15.24 35.84 5.75
N LEU A 368 -14.67 37.00 5.41
CA LEU A 368 -15.12 38.29 5.95
C LEU A 368 -16.54 38.64 5.51
N GLN A 369 -16.91 38.32 4.27
CA GLN A 369 -18.29 38.47 3.80
C GLN A 369 -19.27 37.59 4.59
N GLU A 370 -18.88 36.35 4.90
CA GLU A 370 -19.67 35.46 5.76
C GLU A 370 -19.75 36.00 7.19
N MET A 371 -18.65 36.50 7.77
CA MET A 371 -18.66 37.15 9.09
C MET A 371 -19.61 38.36 9.13
N GLN A 372 -19.57 39.22 8.10
CA GLN A 372 -20.49 40.36 7.95
C GLN A 372 -21.95 39.89 7.89
N ARG A 373 -22.24 38.85 7.09
CA ARG A 373 -23.58 38.27 6.99
C ARG A 373 -24.07 37.72 8.34
N ARG A 374 -23.23 36.98 9.07
CA ARG A 374 -23.57 36.43 10.39
C ARG A 374 -23.80 37.52 11.42
N ALA A 375 -22.98 38.56 11.41
CA ALA A 375 -23.15 39.70 12.29
C ALA A 375 -24.48 40.43 11.99
N PHE A 376 -24.80 40.64 10.71
CA PHE A 376 -26.08 41.23 10.29
C PHE A 376 -27.28 40.42 10.79
N GLU A 377 -27.28 39.10 10.59
CA GLU A 377 -28.35 38.22 11.06
C GLU A 377 -28.54 38.33 12.58
N LYS A 378 -27.45 38.27 13.36
CA LYS A 378 -27.51 38.43 14.82
C LYS A 378 -28.03 39.80 15.26
N LEU A 379 -27.64 40.88 14.59
CA LEU A 379 -28.11 42.23 14.94
C LEU A 379 -29.60 42.43 14.62
N ARG A 380 -30.09 41.85 13.51
CA ARG A 380 -31.53 41.83 13.18
C ARG A 380 -32.33 41.03 14.21
N GLU A 381 -31.81 39.88 14.64
CA GLU A 381 -32.43 39.08 15.71
C GLU A 381 -32.50 39.84 17.05
N GLN A 382 -31.53 40.73 17.32
CA GLN A 382 -31.53 41.64 18.46
C GLN A 382 -32.48 42.84 18.29
N GLY A 383 -33.24 42.92 17.19
CA GLY A 383 -34.20 43.98 16.93
C GLY A 383 -33.59 45.29 16.42
N MET A 384 -32.34 45.27 15.93
CA MET A 384 -31.72 46.46 15.35
C MET A 384 -32.22 46.73 13.93
N ASP A 385 -32.53 47.99 13.66
CA ASP A 385 -32.99 48.43 12.35
C ASP A 385 -31.82 48.73 11.43
N ILE A 386 -31.26 47.67 10.84
CA ILE A 386 -30.23 47.74 9.81
C ILE A 386 -30.86 47.16 8.55
N GLU A 387 -30.85 47.90 7.45
CA GLU A 387 -31.53 47.49 6.21
C GLU A 387 -30.71 46.46 5.43
N ASN A 388 -29.39 46.67 5.33
CA ASN A 388 -28.51 45.83 4.52
C ASN A 388 -27.26 45.40 5.30
N LYS A 389 -26.78 44.16 5.08
CA LYS A 389 -25.49 43.70 5.63
C LYS A 389 -24.32 44.59 5.20
N HIS A 390 -24.42 45.25 4.04
CA HIS A 390 -23.41 46.16 3.51
C HIS A 390 -23.39 47.53 4.21
N ASP A 391 -24.26 47.76 5.19
CA ASP A 391 -24.21 48.90 6.11
C ASP A 391 -23.29 48.60 7.32
N LEU A 392 -22.80 47.37 7.44
CA LEU A 392 -21.89 46.94 8.52
C LEU A 392 -20.43 47.04 8.10
N LYS A 393 -19.69 47.90 8.78
CA LYS A 393 -18.23 47.98 8.72
C LYS A 393 -17.60 47.10 9.80
N LEU A 394 -17.04 45.97 9.41
CA LEU A 394 -16.14 45.19 10.26
C LEU A 394 -14.86 45.99 10.54
N VAL A 395 -14.44 46.01 11.81
CA VAL A 395 -13.26 46.73 12.31
C VAL A 395 -12.19 45.75 12.76
N GLU A 396 -12.55 44.74 13.55
CA GLU A 396 -11.61 43.80 14.13
C GLU A 396 -12.28 42.45 14.42
N ILE A 397 -11.54 41.35 14.26
CA ILE A 397 -11.90 40.02 14.76
C ILE A 397 -11.22 39.85 16.12
N THR A 398 -11.96 40.18 17.18
CA THR A 398 -11.43 40.20 18.55
C THR A 398 -11.19 38.81 19.12
N SER A 399 -11.90 37.80 18.62
CA SER A 399 -11.59 36.39 18.87
C SER A 399 -12.14 35.51 17.76
N LEU A 400 -11.46 34.40 17.48
CA LEU A 400 -11.98 33.33 16.63
C LEU A 400 -11.39 32.00 17.10
N LYS A 401 -12.25 31.03 17.39
CA LYS A 401 -11.85 29.71 17.86
C LYS A 401 -12.68 28.63 17.19
N ASN A 402 -12.17 27.40 17.21
CA ASN A 402 -12.94 26.24 16.79
C ASN A 402 -14.16 26.05 17.70
N GLY A 403 -15.32 25.79 17.07
CA GLY A 403 -16.59 25.57 17.74
C GLY A 403 -16.93 24.09 17.82
N LYS A 404 -18.07 23.69 17.25
CA LYS A 404 -18.58 22.32 17.30
C LYS A 404 -17.65 21.36 16.56
N GLU A 405 -17.16 20.36 17.29
CA GLU A 405 -16.46 19.20 16.71
C GLU A 405 -17.39 18.37 15.84
N ARG A 406 -16.86 17.84 14.74
CA ARG A 406 -17.55 16.86 13.90
C ARG A 406 -17.73 15.54 14.63
N TYR A 407 -16.74 15.19 15.46
CA TYR A 407 -16.70 13.97 16.28
C TYR A 407 -16.43 14.35 17.74
N PRO A 408 -17.48 14.76 18.48
CA PRO A 408 -17.32 15.27 19.84
C PRO A 408 -16.61 14.30 20.79
N GLY A 409 -15.59 14.80 21.49
CA GLY A 409 -14.93 14.07 22.57
C GLY A 409 -13.97 12.98 22.10
N THR A 410 -13.71 12.88 20.79
CA THR A 410 -12.71 11.94 20.27
C THR A 410 -11.30 12.54 20.27
N GLY A 411 -11.20 13.88 20.22
CA GLY A 411 -9.94 14.60 20.00
C GLY A 411 -9.66 14.91 18.53
N SER A 412 -10.65 14.73 17.64
CA SER A 412 -10.52 15.00 16.20
C SER A 412 -10.42 16.49 15.91
N ARG A 413 -9.35 16.88 15.21
CA ARG A 413 -9.19 18.23 14.64
C ARG A 413 -10.03 18.40 13.38
N SER A 414 -11.33 18.16 13.52
CA SER A 414 -12.32 18.29 12.45
C SER A 414 -13.51 19.03 13.03
N TYR A 415 -13.61 20.31 12.71
CA TYR A 415 -14.64 21.19 13.26
C TYR A 415 -15.68 21.54 12.21
N VAL A 416 -16.94 21.53 12.64
CA VAL A 416 -18.13 21.85 11.85
C VAL A 416 -18.40 23.35 11.88
N THR A 417 -18.09 24.00 12.99
CA THR A 417 -18.27 25.44 13.17
C THR A 417 -17.03 26.09 13.78
N ALA A 418 -16.92 27.40 13.60
CA ALA A 418 -16.04 28.27 14.37
C ALA A 418 -16.87 29.35 15.06
N GLU A 419 -16.50 29.68 16.28
CA GLU A 419 -17.13 30.73 17.10
C GLU A 419 -16.20 31.93 17.11
N GLY A 420 -16.72 33.09 16.74
CA GLY A 420 -15.94 34.33 16.68
C GLY A 420 -16.63 35.51 17.34
N LYS A 421 -15.85 36.54 17.61
CA LYS A 421 -16.33 37.87 18.00
C LYS A 421 -15.77 38.88 17.03
N VAL A 422 -16.65 39.72 16.51
CA VAL A 422 -16.29 40.78 15.57
C VAL A 422 -16.71 42.12 16.14
N LEU A 423 -15.75 43.04 16.19
CA LEU A 423 -15.98 44.44 16.47
C LEU A 423 -16.36 45.11 15.15
N LEU A 424 -17.51 45.78 15.14
CA LEU A 424 -18.05 46.43 13.95
C LEU A 424 -18.65 47.81 14.27
N GLN A 425 -18.90 48.57 13.22
CA GLN A 425 -19.71 49.78 13.23
C GLN A 425 -20.78 49.64 12.14
N TYR A 426 -21.85 50.41 12.23
CA TYR A 426 -22.91 50.42 11.22
C TYR A 426 -23.39 51.84 10.95
N ASP A 427 -23.89 52.07 9.75
CA ASP A 427 -24.42 53.37 9.37
C ASP A 427 -25.72 53.66 10.16
N THR A 428 -25.79 54.83 10.79
CA THR A 428 -26.99 55.27 11.51
C THR A 428 -28.03 55.88 10.55
N PRO A 429 -29.34 55.83 10.87
CA PRO A 429 -30.35 56.48 10.05
C PRO A 429 -30.08 57.99 9.94
N ASN A 430 -30.08 58.53 8.72
CA ASN A 430 -29.86 59.94 8.49
C ASN A 430 -31.10 60.75 8.93
N THR A 431 -30.97 61.55 9.98
CA THR A 431 -32.09 62.33 10.52
C THR A 431 -32.46 63.55 9.68
N ASN A 432 -31.71 63.88 8.61
CA ASN A 432 -31.83 65.13 7.85
C ASN A 432 -32.05 64.99 6.32
N GLY A 433 -32.28 63.77 5.78
CA GLY A 433 -32.56 63.57 4.34
C GLY A 433 -32.24 62.17 3.83
N SER A 434 -32.40 61.94 2.51
CA SER A 434 -32.09 60.66 1.84
C SER A 434 -30.57 60.45 1.71
N GLY A 435 -30.02 59.45 2.38
CA GLY A 435 -28.61 59.04 2.34
C GLY A 435 -28.19 58.29 3.62
N LYS A 436 -27.03 57.62 3.64
CA LYS A 436 -26.50 56.90 4.82
C LYS A 436 -25.91 57.89 5.85
N GLY A 437 -26.16 57.68 7.16
CA GLY A 437 -25.72 58.59 8.24
C GLY A 437 -24.31 58.32 8.79
N ASP A 438 -23.99 58.90 9.95
CA ASP A 438 -22.70 58.72 10.64
C ASP A 438 -22.51 57.27 11.11
N LEU A 439 -21.25 56.84 11.27
CA LEU A 439 -20.92 55.54 11.85
C LEU A 439 -21.28 55.48 13.34
N SER A 440 -21.93 54.40 13.74
CA SER A 440 -22.22 54.12 15.14
C SER A 440 -20.95 53.91 15.99
N GLU A 441 -21.12 53.93 17.32
CA GLU A 441 -20.07 53.45 18.23
C GLU A 441 -19.71 51.99 17.93
N LYS A 442 -18.45 51.62 18.20
CA LYS A 442 -17.99 50.25 17.98
C LYS A 442 -18.79 49.28 18.85
N LYS A 443 -19.36 48.27 18.21
CA LYS A 443 -20.15 47.21 18.86
C LYS A 443 -19.51 45.86 18.59
N GLU A 444 -19.32 45.07 19.63
CA GLU A 444 -18.88 43.68 19.50
C GLU A 444 -20.08 42.75 19.32
N VAL A 445 -19.98 41.83 18.36
CA VAL A 445 -21.02 40.85 18.02
C VAL A 445 -20.41 39.46 17.97
N GLU A 446 -21.04 38.51 18.67
CA GLU A 446 -20.67 37.11 18.61
C GLU A 446 -21.25 36.48 17.33
N ILE A 447 -20.44 35.75 16.57
CA ILE A 447 -20.84 35.13 15.31
C ILE A 447 -20.47 33.65 15.29
N ASP A 448 -21.29 32.88 14.59
CA ASP A 448 -21.10 31.44 14.38
C ASP A 448 -20.87 31.17 12.90
N LEU A 449 -19.66 30.73 12.55
CA LEU A 449 -19.27 30.38 11.19
C LEU A 449 -19.51 28.90 10.97
N VAL A 450 -20.10 28.56 9.83
CA VAL A 450 -20.26 27.16 9.39
C VAL A 450 -19.06 26.78 8.53
N LEU A 451 -18.25 25.85 9.04
CA LEU A 451 -17.07 25.31 8.36
C LEU A 451 -17.38 24.04 7.56
N MET A 452 -18.45 23.31 7.92
CA MET A 452 -18.92 22.13 7.18
C MET A 452 -20.44 22.09 7.11
N ARG A 453 -20.97 21.99 5.90
CA ARG A 453 -22.42 21.86 5.67
C ARG A 453 -22.85 20.40 5.74
N GLN A 454 -24.09 20.14 6.14
CA GLN A 454 -24.68 18.80 6.02
C GLN A 454 -25.42 18.64 4.68
N SER A 455 -25.31 17.45 4.10
CA SER A 455 -26.19 17.02 3.02
C SER A 455 -27.62 16.83 3.55
N PRO A 456 -28.64 16.77 2.66
CA PRO A 456 -30.02 16.48 3.08
C PRO A 456 -30.19 15.16 3.85
N ARG A 457 -29.23 14.23 3.73
CA ARG A 457 -29.19 12.96 4.46
C ARG A 457 -28.47 13.05 5.82
N GLY A 458 -28.08 14.25 6.25
CA GLY A 458 -27.42 14.50 7.54
C GLY A 458 -25.90 14.26 7.55
N THR A 459 -25.29 13.87 6.42
CA THR A 459 -23.83 13.64 6.33
C THR A 459 -23.09 14.95 6.08
N TYR A 460 -22.06 15.24 6.88
CA TYR A 460 -21.20 16.41 6.66
C TYR A 460 -20.42 16.32 5.34
N LEU A 461 -20.49 17.39 4.55
CA LEU A 461 -19.68 17.63 3.37
C LEU A 461 -18.29 18.10 3.84
N LEU A 462 -17.27 17.42 3.33
CA LEU A 462 -15.90 17.49 3.83
C LEU A 462 -15.10 18.62 3.16
N GLY A 463 -15.45 18.90 1.91
CA GLY A 463 -15.00 20.08 1.20
C GLY A 463 -15.76 21.30 1.69
N HIS A 464 -15.13 22.46 1.52
CA HIS A 464 -15.72 23.73 1.89
C HIS A 464 -15.71 24.66 0.67
N PRO A 465 -16.74 25.50 0.46
CA PRO A 465 -16.86 26.32 -0.76
C PRO A 465 -15.67 27.25 -1.04
N TYR A 466 -14.92 27.61 0.00
CA TYR A 466 -13.76 28.51 -0.12
C TYR A 466 -12.44 27.80 -0.41
N PHE A 467 -12.43 26.48 -0.61
CA PHE A 467 -11.20 25.71 -0.72
C PHE A 467 -11.24 24.69 -1.83
N ASN A 468 -10.08 24.13 -2.17
CA ASN A 468 -9.97 22.99 -3.06
C ASN A 468 -10.83 21.82 -2.55
N GLY A 469 -11.79 21.38 -3.36
CA GLY A 469 -12.72 20.30 -3.00
C GLY A 469 -12.05 18.93 -2.76
N ASN A 470 -10.78 18.76 -3.13
CA ASN A 470 -9.99 17.57 -2.85
C ASN A 470 -9.34 17.57 -1.45
N LEU A 471 -9.39 18.70 -0.74
CA LEU A 471 -8.90 18.84 0.62
C LEU A 471 -10.08 18.88 1.60
N ARG A 472 -9.81 18.55 2.86
CA ARG A 472 -10.83 18.57 3.91
C ARG A 472 -10.60 19.70 4.88
N MET A 473 -11.68 20.39 5.22
CA MET A 473 -11.67 21.38 6.30
C MET A 473 -11.25 20.72 7.61
N ARG A 474 -10.30 21.32 8.32
CA ARG A 474 -9.81 20.82 9.61
C ARG A 474 -10.23 21.75 10.71
N SER A 475 -9.68 22.96 10.71
CA SER A 475 -9.76 23.88 11.84
C SER A 475 -9.53 25.33 11.40
N VAL A 476 -9.83 26.23 12.32
CA VAL A 476 -9.23 27.55 12.39
C VAL A 476 -8.03 27.45 13.34
N GLU A 477 -6.89 27.99 12.92
CA GLU A 477 -5.64 28.07 13.68
C GLU A 477 -5.26 29.54 13.87
N ASP A 478 -4.77 29.89 15.06
CA ASP A 478 -4.25 31.23 15.34
C ASP A 478 -3.01 31.53 14.49
N ALA A 479 -2.92 32.76 14.00
CA ALA A 479 -1.72 33.33 13.40
C ALA A 479 -1.31 34.59 14.18
N GLU A 480 -0.09 35.08 13.93
CA GLU A 480 0.47 36.25 14.63
C GLU A 480 -0.49 37.45 14.58
N ASP A 481 -0.86 37.87 13.36
CA ASP A 481 -1.75 39.03 13.13
C ASP A 481 -3.14 38.67 12.59
N GLY A 482 -3.54 37.40 12.67
CA GLY A 482 -4.75 36.91 12.02
C GLY A 482 -5.16 35.50 12.44
N TYR A 483 -5.95 34.87 11.56
CA TYR A 483 -6.43 33.51 11.69
C TYR A 483 -6.30 32.78 10.36
N ASN A 484 -5.92 31.51 10.44
CA ASN A 484 -5.76 30.61 9.32
C ASN A 484 -6.89 29.59 9.30
N PHE A 485 -7.72 29.61 8.26
CA PHE A 485 -8.68 28.53 8.00
C PHE A 485 -7.96 27.44 7.21
N VAL A 486 -7.85 26.24 7.77
CA VAL A 486 -6.93 25.21 7.29
C VAL A 486 -7.66 24.03 6.68
N ASN A 487 -7.31 23.73 5.43
CA ASN A 487 -7.68 22.54 4.70
C ASN A 487 -6.45 21.65 4.50
N ARG A 488 -6.60 20.34 4.66
CA ARG A 488 -5.49 19.39 4.47
C ARG A 488 -5.88 18.25 3.55
N ARG A 489 -4.86 17.67 2.90
CA ARG A 489 -4.99 16.43 2.15
C ARG A 489 -5.56 15.36 3.07
N PHE A 490 -6.43 14.55 2.51
CA PHE A 490 -7.12 13.56 3.30
C PHE A 490 -7.29 12.27 2.51
N GLY A 491 -6.72 11.17 3.01
CA GLY A 491 -7.32 9.85 2.92
C GLY A 491 -8.00 9.52 4.24
N HIS A 492 -8.63 8.35 4.40
CA HIS A 492 -9.55 8.04 5.51
C HIS A 492 -9.02 8.27 6.95
N GLY A 493 -7.72 8.51 7.15
CA GLY A 493 -7.13 8.97 8.41
C GLY A 493 -6.94 7.88 9.46
N VAL A 494 -7.65 6.78 9.31
CA VAL A 494 -7.50 5.58 10.15
C VAL A 494 -6.21 4.82 9.82
N GLY A 495 -5.39 4.51 10.83
CA GLY A 495 -4.17 3.71 10.66
C GLY A 495 -2.99 4.49 10.10
N MET A 496 -2.17 3.84 9.27
CA MET A 496 -0.88 4.39 8.82
C MET A 496 -1.03 5.48 7.75
N SER A 497 -0.48 6.67 7.99
CA SER A 497 -0.28 7.66 6.92
C SER A 497 0.93 7.27 6.07
N GLN A 498 0.74 7.17 4.75
CA GLN A 498 1.84 6.91 3.82
C GLN A 498 2.82 8.08 3.77
N ARG A 499 2.33 9.33 3.86
CA ARG A 499 3.21 10.53 3.93
C ARG A 499 3.91 10.66 5.26
N GLY A 500 3.23 10.36 6.36
CA GLY A 500 3.87 10.34 7.67
C GLY A 500 4.91 9.23 7.76
N ALA A 501 4.63 8.02 7.27
CA ALA A 501 5.62 6.93 7.18
C ALA A 501 6.82 7.29 6.31
N GLN A 502 6.60 7.95 5.16
CA GLN A 502 7.66 8.47 4.32
C GLN A 502 8.56 9.45 5.10
N GLN A 503 7.97 10.45 5.75
CA GLN A 503 8.69 11.46 6.52
C GLN A 503 9.44 10.84 7.71
N MET A 504 8.83 9.91 8.43
CA MET A 504 9.49 9.18 9.52
C MET A 504 10.73 8.43 9.03
N ALA A 505 10.63 7.76 7.88
CA ALA A 505 11.76 7.03 7.30
C ALA A 505 12.86 8.00 6.79
N GLU A 506 12.49 9.16 6.24
CA GLU A 506 13.44 10.24 5.90
C GLU A 506 14.15 10.79 7.13
N GLU A 507 13.47 10.81 8.28
CA GLU A 507 14.04 11.17 9.59
C GLU A 507 14.78 10.00 10.28
N GLY A 508 15.02 8.89 9.57
CA GLY A 508 15.85 7.77 10.02
C GLY A 508 15.13 6.72 10.86
N LYS A 509 13.80 6.74 10.93
CA LYS A 509 13.01 5.73 11.65
C LYS A 509 12.92 4.42 10.87
N GLY A 510 13.12 3.30 11.57
CA GLY A 510 12.92 1.97 11.01
C GLY A 510 11.43 1.60 10.88
N HIS A 511 11.11 0.64 10.02
CA HIS A 511 9.72 0.19 9.80
C HIS A 511 9.01 -0.25 11.09
N LYS A 512 9.73 -0.85 12.05
CA LYS A 512 9.17 -1.23 13.35
C LYS A 512 8.73 -0.02 14.18
N GLU A 513 9.51 1.05 14.18
CA GLU A 513 9.16 2.30 14.85
C GLU A 513 7.98 2.99 14.16
N ILE A 514 7.94 2.97 12.83
CA ILE A 514 6.83 3.49 12.04
C ILE A 514 5.54 2.73 12.38
N LEU A 515 5.57 1.40 12.35
CA LEU A 515 4.41 0.57 12.67
C LEU A 515 3.95 0.76 14.12
N ALA A 516 4.88 0.80 15.08
CA ALA A 516 4.57 1.06 16.48
C ALA A 516 3.98 2.47 16.69
N PHE A 517 4.34 3.43 15.84
CA PHE A 517 3.72 4.75 15.86
C PHE A 517 2.28 4.73 15.34
N TYR A 518 1.86 3.87 14.41
CA TYR A 518 0.47 3.89 13.91
C TYR A 518 -0.45 2.87 14.57
N PHE A 519 0.08 1.80 15.15
CA PHE A 519 -0.69 0.68 15.69
C PHE A 519 -0.32 0.45 17.16
N ASP A 520 -1.06 1.09 18.06
CA ASP A 520 -0.75 1.12 19.49
C ASP A 520 -0.87 -0.27 20.13
N GLY A 521 0.19 -0.69 20.83
CA GLY A 521 0.25 -1.99 21.49
C GLY A 521 0.34 -3.19 20.54
N ALA A 522 0.35 -2.98 19.22
CA ALA A 522 0.55 -4.03 18.25
C ALA A 522 1.99 -4.56 18.30
N LYS A 523 2.15 -5.85 18.01
CA LYS A 523 3.45 -6.52 17.93
C LYS A 523 3.62 -7.17 16.57
N ILE A 524 4.86 -7.33 16.13
CA ILE A 524 5.14 -8.10 14.93
C ILE A 524 4.99 -9.59 15.24
N LEU A 525 4.29 -10.29 14.35
CA LEU A 525 4.20 -11.74 14.26
C LEU A 525 4.77 -12.15 12.89
N THR A 526 5.50 -13.26 12.83
CA THR A 526 5.96 -13.83 11.56
C THR A 526 5.10 -15.03 11.24
N LEU A 527 4.33 -14.95 10.15
CA LEU A 527 3.60 -16.07 9.57
C LEU A 527 4.55 -16.94 8.75
N ASP A 528 4.26 -18.23 8.67
CA ASP A 528 4.90 -19.09 7.69
C ASP A 528 4.27 -18.84 6.32
N THR A 529 5.05 -18.23 5.42
CA THR A 529 4.66 -17.91 4.04
C THR A 529 5.55 -18.65 3.05
N THR A 530 6.06 -19.84 3.41
CA THR A 530 6.66 -20.73 2.41
C THR A 530 5.61 -21.04 1.35
N GLY A 531 5.85 -20.54 0.13
CA GLY A 531 4.94 -20.73 -0.99
C GLY A 531 4.78 -22.21 -1.33
N PRO A 532 3.71 -22.58 -2.04
CA PRO A 532 3.56 -23.94 -2.52
C PRO A 532 4.72 -24.25 -3.48
N THR A 533 5.31 -25.43 -3.37
CA THR A 533 6.14 -25.97 -4.44
C THR A 533 5.27 -26.10 -5.68
N LEU A 534 5.71 -25.54 -6.81
CA LEU A 534 5.04 -25.81 -8.09
C LEU A 534 4.87 -27.32 -8.25
N PRO A 535 3.71 -27.81 -8.73
CA PRO A 535 3.56 -29.23 -9.04
C PRO A 535 4.70 -29.63 -9.98
N GLU A 536 5.33 -30.78 -9.73
CA GLU A 536 6.34 -31.28 -10.66
C GLU A 536 5.71 -31.35 -12.06
N PRO A 537 6.35 -30.76 -13.09
CA PRO A 537 5.83 -30.83 -14.44
C PRO A 537 5.65 -32.32 -14.81
N PRO A 538 4.59 -32.68 -15.56
CA PRO A 538 4.45 -34.04 -16.05
C PRO A 538 5.74 -34.44 -16.78
N GLU A 539 6.24 -35.66 -16.51
CA GLU A 539 7.48 -36.15 -17.13
C GLU A 539 7.38 -35.99 -18.65
N ASP A 540 8.31 -35.23 -19.24
CA ASP A 540 8.44 -35.09 -20.70
C ASP A 540 8.79 -36.49 -21.26
N GLU A 541 7.81 -37.20 -21.83
CA GLU A 541 8.04 -38.49 -22.50
C GLU A 541 8.87 -38.35 -23.80
N ASN A 542 9.22 -37.12 -24.20
CA ASN A 542 10.03 -36.82 -25.38
C ASN A 542 11.27 -35.99 -25.02
N ASP A 543 11.98 -36.34 -23.95
CA ASP A 543 13.36 -35.89 -23.79
C ASP A 543 14.20 -36.57 -24.88
N GLU A 544 14.79 -35.79 -25.80
CA GLU A 544 15.64 -36.32 -26.89
C GLU A 544 16.85 -37.12 -26.38
N ASP A 545 17.15 -37.07 -25.07
CA ASP A 545 18.14 -37.89 -24.36
C ASP A 545 17.63 -39.28 -23.91
N ASN A 546 16.34 -39.63 -24.06
CA ASN A 546 15.81 -40.92 -23.59
C ASN A 546 14.82 -41.58 -24.58
N PRO A 547 15.25 -42.56 -25.41
CA PRO A 547 14.37 -43.23 -26.37
C PRO A 547 13.25 -44.03 -25.67
N PRO A 548 12.07 -44.16 -26.30
CA PRO A 548 10.89 -44.72 -25.66
C PRO A 548 11.10 -46.20 -25.28
N GLY A 549 10.88 -46.51 -24.00
CA GLY A 549 10.82 -47.87 -23.47
C GLY A 549 11.96 -48.30 -22.55
N LYS A 550 12.94 -47.44 -22.25
CA LYS A 550 14.00 -47.73 -21.26
C LYS A 550 14.12 -46.62 -20.21
N ASN A 551 14.29 -46.99 -18.94
CA ASN A 551 14.33 -46.05 -17.81
C ASN A 551 15.70 -46.08 -17.15
N PHE A 552 16.60 -45.21 -17.61
CA PHE A 552 17.98 -45.08 -17.14
C PHE A 552 18.14 -44.09 -15.98
N LYS A 553 17.05 -43.73 -15.30
CA LYS A 553 17.09 -42.83 -14.13
C LYS A 553 17.55 -43.58 -12.88
N ILE A 554 18.36 -42.90 -12.09
CA ILE A 554 18.76 -43.35 -10.76
C ILE A 554 17.61 -43.10 -9.79
N ILE A 555 17.32 -44.07 -8.92
CA ILE A 555 16.28 -43.98 -7.88
C ILE A 555 16.95 -44.23 -6.52
N SER A 556 16.63 -43.38 -5.54
CA SER A 556 17.09 -43.54 -4.15
C SER A 556 16.00 -43.08 -3.19
N ASP A 557 15.75 -43.85 -2.14
CA ASP A 557 14.86 -43.45 -1.04
C ASP A 557 15.56 -42.52 -0.04
N ARG A 558 16.91 -42.46 -0.10
CA ARG A 558 17.75 -41.74 0.86
C ARG A 558 18.32 -40.44 0.31
N TYR A 559 18.70 -40.43 -0.97
CA TYR A 559 19.29 -39.27 -1.63
C TYR A 559 18.27 -38.58 -2.53
N LYS A 560 18.39 -37.26 -2.67
CA LYS A 560 17.52 -36.49 -3.55
C LYS A 560 18.16 -36.39 -4.92
N ILE A 561 17.45 -36.87 -5.94
CA ILE A 561 17.92 -36.89 -7.33
C ILE A 561 17.05 -35.90 -8.11
N GLU A 562 17.66 -34.82 -8.58
CA GLU A 562 16.98 -33.76 -9.33
C GLU A 562 17.81 -33.39 -10.55
N GLU A 563 17.14 -33.34 -11.71
CA GLU A 563 17.75 -33.10 -13.02
C GLU A 563 18.91 -34.09 -13.29
N LYS A 564 20.16 -33.61 -13.18
CA LYS A 564 21.41 -34.38 -13.30
C LYS A 564 22.29 -34.20 -12.05
N THR A 565 21.68 -34.05 -10.87
CA THR A 565 22.40 -33.90 -9.59
C THR A 565 21.87 -34.82 -8.50
N ILE A 566 22.77 -35.25 -7.62
CA ILE A 566 22.46 -36.08 -6.45
C ILE A 566 22.88 -35.31 -5.20
N THR A 567 21.90 -35.02 -4.35
CA THR A 567 22.05 -34.20 -3.15
C THR A 567 21.53 -34.93 -1.91
N LYS A 568 21.63 -34.29 -0.73
CA LYS A 568 21.34 -34.91 0.58
C LYS A 568 22.20 -36.12 0.94
N ILE A 569 23.36 -36.27 0.29
CA ILE A 569 24.34 -37.28 0.68
C ILE A 569 25.05 -36.79 1.96
N PRO A 570 25.04 -37.57 3.06
CA PRO A 570 25.78 -37.19 4.25
C PRO A 570 27.30 -37.13 4.00
N PRO A 571 28.03 -36.20 4.63
CA PRO A 571 29.49 -36.21 4.63
C PRO A 571 30.03 -37.57 5.08
N LYS A 572 31.18 -37.97 4.55
CA LYS A 572 31.85 -39.26 4.80
C LYS A 572 31.08 -40.50 4.34
N THR A 573 30.00 -40.36 3.57
CA THR A 573 29.34 -41.51 2.95
C THR A 573 30.34 -42.27 2.07
N SER A 574 30.57 -43.55 2.32
CA SER A 574 31.46 -44.37 1.49
C SER A 574 30.82 -44.67 0.13
N VAL A 575 31.64 -44.91 -0.89
CA VAL A 575 31.18 -45.33 -2.23
C VAL A 575 30.29 -46.58 -2.14
N GLU A 576 30.65 -47.54 -1.29
CA GLU A 576 29.86 -48.75 -1.03
C GLU A 576 28.48 -48.43 -0.45
N ASN A 577 28.43 -47.60 0.60
CA ASN A 577 27.17 -47.20 1.23
C ASN A 577 26.31 -46.36 0.30
N PHE A 578 26.93 -45.58 -0.58
CA PHE A 578 26.20 -44.83 -1.59
C PHE A 578 25.50 -45.78 -2.57
N PHE A 579 26.23 -46.75 -3.15
CA PHE A 579 25.64 -47.68 -4.10
C PHE A 579 24.63 -48.66 -3.48
N ASN A 580 24.73 -48.96 -2.18
CA ASN A 580 23.71 -49.75 -1.47
C ASN A 580 22.35 -49.02 -1.34
N GLU A 581 22.35 -47.69 -1.42
CA GLU A 581 21.17 -46.83 -1.22
C GLU A 581 20.61 -46.31 -2.55
N VAL A 582 21.16 -46.80 -3.66
CA VAL A 582 20.87 -46.34 -5.01
C VAL A 582 20.51 -47.52 -5.89
N THR A 583 19.43 -47.39 -6.65
CA THR A 583 18.96 -48.41 -7.58
C THR A 583 18.77 -47.84 -8.97
N ILE A 584 18.95 -48.67 -9.98
CA ILE A 584 18.61 -48.38 -11.37
C ILE A 584 17.76 -49.52 -11.92
N LYS A 585 16.86 -49.21 -12.87
CA LYS A 585 16.00 -50.23 -13.49
C LYS A 585 16.73 -51.00 -14.59
N GLU A 586 17.54 -50.32 -15.40
CA GLU A 586 18.31 -50.90 -16.52
C GLU A 586 19.69 -50.25 -16.61
N GLY A 587 20.72 -51.00 -17.04
CA GLY A 587 22.10 -50.55 -17.14
C GLY A 587 22.99 -50.90 -15.95
N SER A 588 24.17 -50.27 -15.89
CA SER A 588 25.13 -50.38 -14.77
C SER A 588 25.58 -49.02 -14.27
N LEU A 589 25.99 -48.92 -13.01
CA LEU A 589 26.48 -47.68 -12.40
C LEU A 589 27.99 -47.69 -12.24
N LYS A 590 28.64 -46.58 -12.60
CA LYS A 590 30.05 -46.32 -12.24
C LYS A 590 30.21 -44.92 -11.68
N LEU A 591 31.08 -44.79 -10.70
CA LEU A 591 31.46 -43.52 -10.09
C LEU A 591 32.80 -43.06 -10.67
N PHE A 592 32.90 -41.76 -10.97
CA PHE A 592 34.11 -41.10 -11.40
C PHE A 592 34.41 -39.94 -10.46
N ASN A 593 35.67 -39.75 -10.10
CA ASN A 593 36.06 -38.58 -9.33
C ASN A 593 35.99 -37.30 -10.19
N ALA A 594 36.15 -36.12 -9.58
CA ALA A 594 36.15 -34.85 -10.29
C ALA A 594 37.22 -34.72 -11.40
N LYS A 595 38.26 -35.57 -11.40
CA LYS A 595 39.30 -35.63 -12.45
C LYS A 595 38.93 -36.60 -13.60
N GLY A 596 37.80 -37.29 -13.50
CA GLY A 596 37.32 -38.24 -14.50
C GLY A 596 37.90 -39.66 -14.35
N GLU A 597 38.55 -39.99 -13.23
CA GLU A 597 39.08 -41.32 -12.95
C GLU A 597 38.01 -42.16 -12.23
N GLU A 598 37.88 -43.44 -12.60
CA GLU A 598 36.92 -44.35 -11.97
C GLU A 598 37.25 -44.53 -10.48
N LYS A 599 36.23 -44.38 -9.63
CA LYS A 599 36.34 -44.34 -8.17
C LYS A 599 35.55 -45.51 -7.58
N THR A 600 36.25 -46.56 -7.18
CA THR A 600 35.63 -47.80 -6.65
C THR A 600 35.63 -47.89 -5.12
N SER A 601 36.31 -46.98 -4.43
CA SER A 601 36.41 -46.95 -2.96
C SER A 601 36.67 -45.53 -2.44
N GLY A 602 36.60 -45.34 -1.12
CA GLY A 602 36.72 -44.04 -0.46
C GLY A 602 35.36 -43.41 -0.13
N SER A 603 35.34 -42.11 0.13
CA SER A 603 34.11 -41.34 0.42
C SER A 603 33.60 -40.60 -0.81
N MET A 604 32.29 -40.51 -0.96
CA MET A 604 31.61 -39.62 -1.91
C MET A 604 32.02 -38.18 -1.63
N ALA A 605 32.22 -37.39 -2.68
CA ALA A 605 32.63 -36.00 -2.58
C ALA A 605 31.91 -35.11 -3.59
N THR A 606 31.77 -33.82 -3.26
CA THR A 606 31.23 -32.82 -4.19
C THR A 606 32.06 -32.80 -5.48
N GLY A 607 31.37 -32.94 -6.61
CA GLY A 607 31.97 -32.96 -7.94
C GLY A 607 32.21 -34.36 -8.53
N ASP A 608 32.07 -35.42 -7.73
CA ASP A 608 32.04 -36.79 -8.25
C ASP A 608 30.90 -36.95 -9.28
N GLY A 609 31.16 -37.71 -10.35
CA GLY A 609 30.22 -38.02 -11.42
C GLY A 609 29.72 -39.46 -11.31
N VAL A 610 28.41 -39.66 -11.18
CA VAL A 610 27.78 -40.97 -11.20
C VAL A 610 27.22 -41.19 -12.59
N LYS A 611 27.81 -42.11 -13.34
CA LYS A 611 27.42 -42.42 -14.72
C LYS A 611 26.60 -43.71 -14.75
N VAL A 612 25.50 -43.66 -15.49
CA VAL A 612 24.72 -44.83 -15.88
C VAL A 612 25.21 -45.26 -17.25
N LEU A 613 25.60 -46.51 -17.37
CA LEU A 613 26.07 -47.11 -18.62
C LEU A 613 25.06 -48.12 -19.13
N ASN A 614 25.10 -48.40 -20.44
CA ASN A 614 24.38 -49.51 -21.04
C ASN A 614 24.82 -50.87 -20.44
N ASP A 615 24.06 -51.92 -20.72
CA ASP A 615 24.28 -53.26 -20.12
C ASP A 615 25.68 -53.83 -20.44
N ASP A 616 26.28 -53.41 -21.55
CA ASP A 616 27.64 -53.79 -21.97
C ASP A 616 28.75 -52.94 -21.31
N GLY A 617 28.39 -51.83 -20.64
CA GLY A 617 29.31 -50.95 -19.92
C GLY A 617 30.19 -50.07 -20.82
N GLU A 618 29.85 -49.92 -22.10
CA GLU A 618 30.64 -49.21 -23.11
C GLU A 618 30.14 -47.78 -23.39
N GLU A 619 28.83 -47.53 -23.25
CA GLU A 619 28.21 -46.23 -23.55
C GLU A 619 27.63 -45.58 -22.29
N VAL A 620 27.90 -44.28 -22.11
CA VAL A 620 27.32 -43.48 -21.02
C VAL A 620 25.95 -42.98 -21.46
N LEU A 621 24.91 -43.44 -20.80
CA LEU A 621 23.52 -43.10 -21.09
C LEU A 621 23.08 -41.84 -20.32
N THR A 622 23.56 -41.67 -19.09
CA THR A 622 23.34 -40.44 -18.32
C THR A 622 24.45 -40.22 -17.27
N ASP A 623 24.67 -38.97 -16.86
CA ASP A 623 25.72 -38.55 -15.94
C ASP A 623 25.14 -37.60 -14.89
N TYR A 624 25.30 -37.94 -13.62
CA TYR A 624 24.84 -37.16 -12.47
C TYR A 624 26.02 -36.58 -11.69
N ARG A 625 25.85 -35.37 -11.18
CA ARG A 625 26.85 -34.71 -10.32
C ARG A 625 26.46 -34.78 -8.84
N VAL A 626 27.40 -35.24 -8.03
CA VAL A 626 27.26 -35.28 -6.57
C VAL A 626 27.50 -33.89 -5.98
N ILE A 627 26.58 -33.44 -5.13
CA ILE A 627 26.70 -32.21 -4.33
C ILE A 627 26.46 -32.55 -2.86
N ILE A 628 27.51 -32.44 -2.05
CA ILE A 628 27.43 -32.52 -0.59
C ILE A 628 27.47 -31.08 -0.06
N LEU A 629 26.36 -30.61 0.53
CA LEU A 629 26.26 -29.24 1.03
C LEU A 629 27.30 -29.01 2.13
N GLY A 630 28.15 -28.01 1.95
CA GLY A 630 29.24 -27.67 2.86
C GLY A 630 30.59 -28.33 2.54
N ASP A 631 30.64 -29.35 1.66
CA ASP A 631 31.89 -29.90 1.11
C ASP A 631 32.25 -29.08 -0.14
N ILE A 632 32.95 -27.97 0.09
CA ILE A 632 33.29 -26.97 -0.95
C ILE A 632 34.61 -27.36 -1.60
N ASN A 633 35.48 -28.04 -0.86
CA ASN A 633 36.78 -28.46 -1.38
C ASN A 633 36.72 -29.76 -2.20
N GLY A 634 35.62 -30.52 -2.10
CA GLY A 634 35.40 -31.77 -2.83
C GLY A 634 36.18 -32.95 -2.22
N ASP A 635 36.38 -32.97 -0.91
CA ASP A 635 37.05 -34.07 -0.20
C ASP A 635 36.08 -35.05 0.48
N GLY A 636 34.78 -34.73 0.49
CA GLY A 636 33.73 -35.56 1.06
C GLY A 636 33.50 -35.37 2.57
N ASP A 637 34.22 -34.46 3.22
CA ASP A 637 34.00 -34.03 4.60
C ASP A 637 33.63 -32.54 4.66
N ILE A 638 33.09 -32.09 5.78
CA ILE A 638 32.83 -30.67 6.03
C ILE A 638 33.76 -30.21 7.14
N THR A 639 34.78 -29.43 6.77
CA THR A 639 35.85 -29.03 7.67
C THR A 639 36.07 -27.52 7.66
N ILE A 640 37.02 -27.05 8.48
CA ILE A 640 37.45 -25.66 8.46
C ILE A 640 38.02 -25.23 7.10
N ILE A 641 38.50 -26.18 6.29
CA ILE A 641 39.04 -25.90 4.95
C ILE A 641 37.93 -25.38 4.02
N ASP A 642 36.73 -25.94 4.12
CA ASP A 642 35.55 -25.51 3.36
C ASP A 642 35.10 -24.11 3.78
N LEU A 643 35.07 -23.86 5.09
CA LEU A 643 34.77 -22.52 5.62
C LEU A 643 35.77 -21.48 5.11
N LEU A 644 37.07 -21.80 5.11
CA LEU A 644 38.11 -20.91 4.60
C LEU A 644 37.98 -20.69 3.09
N ARG A 645 37.59 -21.72 2.33
CA ARG A 645 37.38 -21.62 0.88
C ARG A 645 36.19 -20.71 0.55
N LEU A 646 35.08 -20.86 1.28
CA LEU A 646 33.93 -19.95 1.18
C LEU A 646 34.29 -18.53 1.58
N GLN A 647 35.04 -18.35 2.68
CA GLN A 647 35.48 -17.03 3.13
C GLN A 647 36.34 -16.32 2.08
N ARG A 648 37.28 -17.05 1.44
CA ARG A 648 38.12 -16.50 0.36
C ARG A 648 37.30 -16.11 -0.86
N TYR A 649 36.31 -16.90 -1.23
CA TYR A 649 35.36 -16.56 -2.29
C TYR A 649 34.59 -15.26 -1.98
N LEU A 650 34.02 -15.14 -0.78
CA LEU A 650 33.29 -13.93 -0.37
C LEU A 650 34.18 -12.68 -0.28
N LEU A 651 35.48 -12.85 -0.08
CA LEU A 651 36.48 -11.77 -0.10
C LEU A 651 37.02 -11.47 -1.51
N GLY A 652 36.56 -12.17 -2.55
CA GLY A 652 37.04 -12.02 -3.93
C GLY A 652 38.48 -12.52 -4.14
N LEU A 653 38.97 -13.41 -3.27
CA LEU A 653 40.34 -13.94 -3.32
C LEU A 653 40.46 -15.23 -4.12
N THR A 654 39.34 -15.88 -4.44
CA THR A 654 39.24 -17.12 -5.22
C THR A 654 37.88 -17.20 -5.90
N ASP A 655 37.80 -17.73 -7.11
CA ASP A 655 36.52 -18.00 -7.77
C ASP A 655 35.99 -19.39 -7.38
N LEU A 656 34.66 -19.51 -7.30
CA LEU A 656 33.95 -20.78 -7.16
C LEU A 656 32.93 -20.88 -8.30
N GLU A 657 32.95 -22.01 -9.00
CA GLU A 657 32.03 -22.30 -10.10
C GLU A 657 31.52 -23.75 -9.99
N GLY A 658 30.44 -24.07 -10.70
CA GLY A 658 29.93 -25.44 -10.81
C GLY A 658 29.56 -26.08 -9.46
N SER A 659 29.98 -27.33 -9.25
CA SER A 659 29.63 -28.12 -8.07
C SER A 659 30.10 -27.51 -6.74
N PRO A 660 31.34 -27.00 -6.60
CA PRO A 660 31.79 -26.26 -5.41
C PRO A 660 30.94 -25.03 -5.07
N LEU A 661 30.49 -24.27 -6.08
CA LEU A 661 29.62 -23.11 -5.86
C LEU A 661 28.25 -23.55 -5.34
N LYS A 662 27.66 -24.59 -5.93
CA LYS A 662 26.39 -25.18 -5.45
C LYS A 662 26.50 -25.75 -4.04
N ALA A 663 27.62 -26.41 -3.70
CA ALA A 663 27.87 -26.91 -2.35
C ALA A 663 28.03 -25.79 -1.31
N SER A 664 28.35 -24.57 -1.76
CA SER A 664 28.52 -23.40 -0.90
C SER A 664 27.19 -22.76 -0.48
N ASP A 665 26.11 -22.93 -1.23
CA ASP A 665 24.76 -22.44 -0.89
C ASP A 665 24.09 -23.36 0.15
N VAL A 666 24.66 -23.40 1.35
CA VAL A 666 24.15 -24.21 2.46
C VAL A 666 22.81 -23.69 3.01
N THR A 667 22.41 -22.47 2.65
CA THR A 667 21.09 -21.90 2.96
C THR A 667 20.02 -22.24 1.92
N ARG A 668 20.42 -22.70 0.73
CA ARG A 668 19.56 -22.97 -0.44
C ARG A 668 18.79 -21.73 -0.89
N SER A 669 19.44 -20.58 -0.80
CA SER A 669 18.83 -19.29 -1.14
C SER A 669 18.95 -18.95 -2.63
N GLY A 670 19.79 -19.67 -3.37
CA GLY A 670 20.14 -19.36 -4.76
C GLY A 670 21.36 -18.43 -4.88
N ASP A 671 21.77 -17.77 -3.78
CA ASP A 671 22.94 -16.90 -3.70
C ASP A 671 23.92 -17.42 -2.64
N VAL A 672 25.22 -17.31 -2.90
CA VAL A 672 26.27 -17.67 -1.94
C VAL A 672 26.78 -16.42 -1.24
N GLY A 673 26.48 -16.28 0.06
CA GLY A 673 26.74 -15.06 0.83
C GLY A 673 27.22 -15.29 2.26
N ILE A 674 27.23 -14.20 3.04
CA ILE A 674 27.67 -14.24 4.45
C ILE A 674 26.81 -15.17 5.32
N LEU A 675 25.55 -15.37 4.95
CA LEU A 675 24.65 -16.25 5.69
C LEU A 675 25.05 -17.72 5.54
N ASP A 676 25.52 -18.13 4.36
CA ASP A 676 26.08 -19.46 4.11
C ASP A 676 27.34 -19.70 4.93
N LEU A 677 28.21 -18.69 4.98
CA LEU A 677 29.42 -18.74 5.81
C LEU A 677 29.06 -18.94 7.30
N LEU A 678 28.09 -18.18 7.82
CA LEU A 678 27.64 -18.31 9.20
C LEU A 678 26.99 -19.68 9.47
N ARG A 679 26.22 -20.20 8.52
CA ARG A 679 25.55 -21.49 8.65
C ARG A 679 26.56 -22.63 8.63
N LEU A 680 27.53 -22.59 7.72
CA LEU A 680 28.66 -23.53 7.68
C LEU A 680 29.49 -23.47 8.97
N GLN A 681 29.75 -22.27 9.50
CA GLN A 681 30.44 -22.11 10.79
C GLN A 681 29.66 -22.75 11.95
N ARG A 682 28.33 -22.55 12.00
CA ARG A 682 27.47 -23.16 13.03
C ARG A 682 27.46 -24.69 12.94
N HIS A 683 27.57 -25.24 11.73
CA HIS A 683 27.70 -26.69 11.54
C HIS A 683 28.99 -27.23 12.13
N LEU A 684 30.13 -26.59 11.84
CA LEU A 684 31.44 -26.98 12.39
C LEU A 684 31.49 -26.86 13.93
N LEU A 685 30.70 -25.96 14.50
CA LEU A 685 30.53 -25.81 15.96
C LEU A 685 29.53 -26.82 16.57
N GLY A 686 28.97 -27.73 15.77
CA GLY A 686 27.98 -28.71 16.22
C GLY A 686 26.62 -28.12 16.60
N MET A 687 26.34 -26.87 16.21
CA MET A 687 25.09 -26.18 16.56
C MET A 687 23.93 -26.54 15.62
N ILE A 688 24.23 -26.99 14.40
CA ILE A 688 23.26 -27.39 13.38
C ILE A 688 23.82 -28.55 12.54
N ASN A 689 22.95 -29.33 11.90
CA ASN A 689 23.33 -30.33 10.90
C ASN A 689 22.90 -29.85 9.51
N LEU A 690 23.81 -29.89 8.52
CA LEU A 690 23.52 -29.46 7.14
C LEU A 690 22.83 -30.55 6.30
N THR A 691 22.82 -31.79 6.77
CA THR A 691 22.19 -32.92 6.05
C THR A 691 20.69 -33.06 6.32
N GLN A 692 20.14 -32.29 7.26
CA GLN A 692 18.71 -32.18 7.55
C GLN A 692 18.19 -30.86 6.98
#